data_AF-A0A497T5H7-F1
#
_entry.id   AF-A0A497T5H7-F1
#
_cell.length_a   1.000
_cell.length_b   1.000
_cell.length_c   1.000
_cell.angle_alpha   90.00
_cell.angle_beta   90.00
_cell.angle_gamma   90.00
#
_symmetry.space_group_name_H-M   'P 1'
#
loop_
_entity.id
_entity.type
_entity.pdbx_description
1 polymer ?
#
loop_
_entity_poly.entity_id
_entity_poly.type
_entity_poly.pdbx_seq_one_letter_code
_entity_poly.pdbx_strand_id
1 'polypeptide(L)'
;MKKSQAKLGITKLFVFIFFLLLLFVFLPGIYSIRNFSITVKPCYKVSEPLEIHIQGPPKTFFTIKTYSPDKKTVYPFGKFQTSSQGTHSFYYPSGYSSTGVYNIFLETNQQKINKSFEIQGQCVSQEPPQNQEATKNQIITEPEKNTSRQTEKKSAEKPKPLTTGLKQTKQTNLTKILLKPRFKSFSLWQHPRFLVNFTYKRTGFSVSSQNTNLQSIKIDLDERLKGKVKTVFQNKNLELVPLQNIQPGCYQLKMFRGNQSQEIWFSWGLVSVNTEKPIYRPGEEAKIWMVVLDRHGYPVEGANVTLRITDHENNSQVFSTFSGTVKETGKGIYEARYRVRKEGNHTLWVLAEADDVVSEFESHFLSKKSYEFDILRETPMVIDPKKGWFESKIKIVSYIPIQNFTLKEYLPKEFQVKTNAEIVKTENKTVLKWENLSNGSWVSYKFSVPWVWPYLYEFGPAKIVYQDKIFQEARPWYLAIDPSFNYTEHLIDSGTNVYRVMDIEVLDFDKDGDLDFVACAYGSDEINWWSNQGDNQTFTNILIQDTPNTDGVKDIEVLDFDGDGDYDVVYAAGLENRIAWLENSGNNQSFTDHEINESATYCDNPSDIEVLDFDRDGDYDVVAALQDDDEISWFRNEGDNLTFTKVIILRYNANLDGVRDIEVLDFDGDGDYDIGYAATLEDRIAWLRNSGDNQTFTDIQVCESTLTCEDVRDIEVTDFDKDGDYDIVAAVYSDRRISWWENSGDNQTFTEHVIAAGIVYAEGINDVEVGDMDGDGDYDVVVSLYLGDKLAWWKNSGNNLDFEEETVIQSSSLANGAWTTRIIPEFESNGIKAIVLASYDGNRLAWWEPKQKPEITILSPNESSQSKTVLLNFTVYDLYSTTLECWYSLNGELTYIGSVTNGTYYNTTIQVENNKIEQNLTVICQNSFTNGSETVLWSAHPFSTGWSYRIPINITENSGKNLTEYQVMLSLDTETLVSQGKLQNHCNDTRFTFWNSSLGIEQEIPYFLDFNCNQNDTTFWVKIPWIPANGNATIYFYYGNPNASSESNEPDVFSYSNLEEIYYVIDDTAAGKNLNITALEDNT
;
A
#
# COMPACT_ATOMS: atom_id res chain seq x y z
N MET A 1 52.28 54.62 19.05
CA MET A 1 52.96 53.99 20.20
C MET A 1 51.97 53.86 21.36
N LYS A 2 51.91 52.71 22.04
CA LYS A 2 51.18 52.42 23.30
C LYS A 2 49.66 52.71 23.35
N LYS A 3 48.85 51.66 23.14
CA LYS A 3 47.81 51.25 24.10
C LYS A 3 47.44 49.77 23.94
N SER A 4 48.33 48.90 24.41
CA SER A 4 47.92 47.61 24.96
C SER A 4 47.20 47.83 26.30
N GLN A 5 46.46 46.82 26.76
CA GLN A 5 45.62 46.80 27.98
C GLN A 5 44.25 47.49 27.90
N ALA A 6 43.35 46.86 27.15
CA ALA A 6 41.97 46.60 27.63
C ALA A 6 41.50 45.13 27.38
N LYS A 7 42.41 44.22 27.02
CA LYS A 7 42.16 42.76 27.02
C LYS A 7 42.17 42.24 28.48
N LEU A 8 41.09 42.48 29.23
CA LEU A 8 40.78 41.71 30.45
C LEU A 8 39.30 41.75 30.90
N GLY A 9 38.38 42.25 30.06
CA GLY A 9 36.95 42.36 30.41
C GLY A 9 36.00 41.43 29.66
N ILE A 10 36.35 41.01 28.42
CA ILE A 10 35.39 40.37 27.50
C ILE A 10 35.48 38.83 27.54
N THR A 11 36.67 38.25 27.70
CA THR A 11 36.86 36.79 27.74
C THR A 11 36.19 36.11 28.94
N LYS A 12 36.04 36.80 30.08
CA LYS A 12 35.26 36.25 31.22
C LYS A 12 33.75 36.36 31.04
N LEU A 13 33.26 37.28 30.21
CA LEU A 13 31.84 37.31 29.85
C LEU A 13 31.54 36.22 28.81
N PHE A 14 32.41 36.05 27.81
CA PHE A 14 32.29 34.97 26.84
C PHE A 14 32.37 33.58 27.47
N VAL A 15 33.35 33.28 28.33
CA VAL A 15 33.41 31.96 28.99
C VAL A 15 32.21 31.71 29.91
N PHE A 16 31.62 32.73 30.53
CA PHE A 16 30.43 32.57 31.37
C PHE A 16 29.14 32.41 30.54
N ILE A 17 29.04 33.08 29.38
CA ILE A 17 27.94 32.90 28.42
C ILE A 17 28.06 31.54 27.71
N PHE A 18 29.27 31.10 27.35
CA PHE A 18 29.52 29.81 26.73
C PHE A 18 29.25 28.65 27.70
N PHE A 19 29.58 28.80 29.00
CA PHE A 19 29.16 27.83 30.03
C PHE A 19 27.65 27.88 30.35
N LEU A 20 26.96 28.99 30.11
CA LEU A 20 25.49 29.02 30.19
C LEU A 20 24.83 28.41 28.94
N LEU A 21 25.40 28.57 27.74
CA LEU A 21 24.90 27.95 26.52
C LEU A 21 25.17 26.44 26.48
N LEU A 22 26.36 25.97 26.87
CA LEU A 22 26.63 24.53 26.94
C LEU A 22 25.79 23.78 28.00
N LEU A 23 25.20 24.49 28.97
CA LEU A 23 24.20 23.90 29.88
C LEU A 23 22.78 23.83 29.30
N PHE A 24 22.56 24.35 28.09
CA PHE A 24 21.27 24.31 27.38
C PHE A 24 21.28 23.48 26.08
N VAL A 25 22.46 23.10 25.57
CA VAL A 25 22.60 22.32 24.31
C VAL A 25 22.83 20.81 24.54
N PHE A 26 23.16 20.37 25.76
CA PHE A 26 23.09 18.96 26.16
C PHE A 26 21.91 18.66 27.09
N LEU A 27 20.71 18.95 26.59
CA LEU A 27 19.47 18.34 27.07
C LEU A 27 18.73 17.83 25.84
N PRO A 28 18.56 16.50 25.65
CA PRO A 28 17.58 16.04 24.67
C PRO A 28 16.25 16.70 25.04
N GLY A 29 15.53 17.18 24.03
CA GLY A 29 14.37 18.05 24.22
C GLY A 29 13.52 17.55 25.38
N ILE A 30 13.37 18.38 26.43
CA ILE A 30 12.69 17.95 27.65
C ILE A 30 11.19 17.82 27.35
N TYR A 31 10.83 16.71 26.72
CA TYR A 31 9.79 15.84 27.25
C TYR A 31 10.03 15.81 28.75
N SER A 32 9.31 16.66 29.47
CA SER A 32 9.14 16.49 30.89
C SER A 32 8.81 15.02 31.05
N ILE A 33 9.66 14.28 31.77
CA ILE A 33 9.38 12.89 32.13
C ILE A 33 8.10 13.00 32.94
N ARG A 34 6.96 12.86 32.23
CA ARG A 34 5.64 12.97 32.82
C ARG A 34 5.52 11.68 33.60
N ASN A 35 6.00 11.73 34.84
CA ASN A 35 5.69 10.73 35.85
C ASN A 35 4.21 10.46 35.73
N PHE A 36 3.85 9.18 35.73
CA PHE A 36 2.47 8.82 35.50
C PHE A 36 1.58 9.57 36.49
N SER A 37 0.43 10.04 36.02
CA SER A 37 -0.48 10.81 36.85
C SER A 37 -1.91 10.39 36.53
N ILE A 38 -2.74 10.25 37.57
CA ILE A 38 -4.14 9.87 37.46
C ILE A 38 -4.99 11.05 37.90
N THR A 39 -5.79 11.57 36.98
CA THR A 39 -6.81 12.59 37.27
C THR A 39 -8.19 11.95 37.16
N VAL A 40 -8.93 11.98 38.27
CA VAL A 40 -10.29 11.47 38.42
C VAL A 40 -11.04 12.43 39.34
N LYS A 41 -12.34 12.63 39.11
CA LYS A 41 -13.17 13.48 39.98
C LYS A 41 -13.31 12.82 41.36
N PRO A 42 -13.29 13.56 42.48
CA PRO A 42 -13.33 12.95 43.82
C PRO A 42 -14.68 12.27 44.16
N CYS A 43 -15.77 12.64 43.49
CA CYS A 43 -17.10 12.07 43.73
C CYS A 43 -17.94 11.98 42.45
N TYR A 44 -18.60 10.85 42.24
CA TYR A 44 -19.59 10.62 41.18
C TYR A 44 -20.95 10.22 41.79
N LYS A 45 -22.05 10.55 41.11
CA LYS A 45 -23.35 9.97 41.44
C LYS A 45 -23.45 8.53 40.96
N VAL A 46 -24.35 7.75 41.56
CA VAL A 46 -24.71 6.43 41.03
C VAL A 46 -25.16 6.58 39.57
N SER A 47 -24.57 5.78 38.69
CA SER A 47 -24.74 5.86 37.23
C SER A 47 -24.30 7.18 36.54
N GLU A 48 -23.50 8.05 37.19
CA GLU A 48 -22.84 9.16 36.50
C GLU A 48 -21.64 8.65 35.68
N PRO A 49 -21.42 9.12 34.44
CA PRO A 49 -20.25 8.75 33.66
C PRO A 49 -18.94 9.00 34.40
N LEU A 50 -18.08 7.99 34.46
CA LEU A 50 -16.75 8.07 35.07
C LEU A 50 -15.70 8.42 34.01
N GLU A 51 -14.81 9.34 34.36
CA GLU A 51 -13.69 9.79 33.52
C GLU A 51 -12.40 9.61 34.33
N ILE A 52 -11.46 8.82 33.81
CA ILE A 52 -10.12 8.65 34.40
C ILE A 52 -9.11 9.05 33.33
N HIS A 53 -8.40 10.15 33.56
CA HIS A 53 -7.33 10.59 32.67
C HIS A 53 -5.98 10.17 33.23
N ILE A 54 -5.20 9.48 32.41
CA ILE A 54 -3.79 9.18 32.63
C ILE A 54 -2.95 10.09 31.73
N GLN A 55 -1.88 10.62 32.31
CA GLN A 55 -0.83 11.27 31.57
C GLN A 55 0.53 10.72 32.00
N GLY A 56 1.35 10.32 31.03
CA GLY A 56 2.64 9.67 31.18
C GLY A 56 3.58 10.04 30.01
N PRO A 57 4.72 9.35 29.82
CA PRO A 57 5.54 9.52 28.63
C PRO A 57 4.83 8.96 27.38
N PRO A 58 5.13 9.42 26.14
CA PRO A 58 4.57 8.87 24.89
C PRO A 58 4.79 7.37 24.70
N LYS A 59 3.90 6.70 23.94
CA LYS A 59 4.00 5.27 23.54
C LYS A 59 4.44 4.31 24.67
N THR A 60 4.12 4.59 25.93
CA THR A 60 4.66 3.88 27.11
C THR A 60 3.61 3.00 27.78
N PHE A 61 3.99 1.77 28.10
CA PHE A 61 3.09 0.80 28.73
C PHE A 61 2.89 1.01 30.24
N PHE A 62 1.66 0.85 30.69
CA PHE A 62 1.25 0.86 32.10
C PHE A 62 0.12 -0.17 32.35
N THR A 63 -0.05 -0.60 33.59
CA THR A 63 -1.18 -1.42 34.05
C THR A 63 -2.09 -0.56 34.93
N ILE A 64 -3.40 -0.74 34.85
CA ILE A 64 -4.36 -0.13 35.78
C ILE A 64 -5.31 -1.19 36.35
N LYS A 65 -5.68 -1.04 37.63
CA LYS A 65 -6.54 -1.94 38.42
C LYS A 65 -7.44 -1.11 39.33
N THR A 66 -8.76 -1.18 39.18
CA THR A 66 -9.70 -0.53 40.13
C THR A 66 -10.46 -1.54 40.97
N TYR A 67 -10.52 -1.27 42.28
CA TYR A 67 -11.24 -2.07 43.27
C TYR A 67 -12.47 -1.32 43.81
N SER A 68 -13.57 -2.05 43.96
CA SER A 68 -14.79 -1.62 44.63
C SER A 68 -14.66 -1.58 46.16
N PRO A 69 -15.65 -1.01 46.88
CA PRO A 69 -15.70 -1.04 48.34
C PRO A 69 -15.65 -2.46 48.96
N ASP A 70 -16.19 -3.46 48.27
CA ASP A 70 -16.11 -4.89 48.65
C ASP A 70 -14.85 -5.61 48.14
N LYS A 71 -13.83 -4.84 47.73
CA LYS A 71 -12.51 -5.27 47.23
C LYS A 71 -12.55 -6.20 46.01
N LYS A 72 -13.65 -6.24 45.26
CA LYS A 72 -13.69 -6.92 43.95
C LYS A 72 -13.04 -6.02 42.90
N THR A 73 -12.30 -6.62 41.98
CA THR A 73 -11.82 -5.92 40.78
C THR A 73 -13.03 -5.58 39.91
N VAL A 74 -13.11 -4.36 39.40
CA VAL A 74 -14.25 -3.96 38.54
C VAL A 74 -13.80 -3.54 37.14
N TYR A 75 -13.06 -2.44 36.95
CA TYR A 75 -12.46 -2.06 35.65
C TYR A 75 -11.29 -1.08 35.77
N PRO A 76 -10.29 -1.07 34.88
CA PRO A 76 -9.84 -2.18 34.04
C PRO A 76 -8.94 -3.16 34.82
N PHE A 77 -8.48 -4.20 34.12
CA PHE A 77 -7.32 -5.00 34.47
C PHE A 77 -6.63 -5.36 33.14
N GLY A 78 -5.43 -4.83 32.88
CA GLY A 78 -4.75 -5.01 31.61
C GLY A 78 -3.52 -4.11 31.46
N LYS A 79 -2.70 -4.37 30.44
CA LYS A 79 -1.55 -3.56 30.03
C LYS A 79 -2.00 -2.64 28.89
N PHE A 80 -1.85 -1.33 29.06
CA PHE A 80 -2.29 -0.28 28.15
C PHE A 80 -1.10 0.60 27.76
N GLN A 81 -1.20 1.33 26.66
CA GLN A 81 -0.16 2.23 26.17
C GLN A 81 -0.69 3.67 26.10
N THR A 82 0.15 4.65 26.41
CA THR A 82 -0.15 6.07 26.17
C THR A 82 -0.02 6.41 24.67
N SER A 83 -0.77 7.42 24.22
CA SER A 83 -0.69 7.94 22.85
C SER A 83 0.68 8.55 22.53
N SER A 84 0.88 8.94 21.25
CA SER A 84 1.99 9.78 20.78
C SER A 84 2.19 11.06 21.61
N GLN A 85 1.11 11.62 22.19
CA GLN A 85 1.15 12.79 23.06
C GLN A 85 1.22 12.46 24.58
N GLY A 86 1.50 11.21 24.95
CA GLY A 86 1.67 10.80 26.35
C GLY A 86 0.40 10.84 27.19
N THR A 87 -0.77 10.63 26.58
CA THR A 87 -2.06 10.61 27.29
C THR A 87 -2.85 9.33 27.03
N HIS A 88 -3.72 8.97 27.96
CA HIS A 88 -4.66 7.86 27.83
C HIS A 88 -5.88 8.18 28.70
N SER A 89 -7.11 8.06 28.18
CA SER A 89 -8.31 8.40 28.95
C SER A 89 -9.34 7.27 28.90
N PHE A 90 -9.85 6.89 30.07
CA PHE A 90 -10.95 5.93 30.17
C PHE A 90 -12.26 6.69 30.40
N TYR A 91 -13.28 6.36 29.62
CA TYR A 91 -14.63 6.90 29.73
C TYR A 91 -15.63 5.77 29.94
N TYR A 92 -16.38 5.79 31.06
CA TYR A 92 -17.36 4.75 31.39
C TYR A 92 -18.77 5.37 31.47
N PRO A 93 -19.58 5.28 30.39
CA PRO A 93 -20.85 5.99 30.29
C PRO A 93 -21.92 5.56 31.30
N SER A 94 -21.79 4.39 31.94
CA SER A 94 -22.78 3.84 32.87
C SER A 94 -22.48 4.08 34.35
N GLY A 95 -21.33 4.66 34.70
CA GLY A 95 -20.85 4.75 36.09
C GLY A 95 -20.73 3.38 36.79
N TYR A 96 -20.58 3.40 38.12
CA TYR A 96 -20.77 2.20 38.95
C TYR A 96 -22.14 2.23 39.64
N SER A 97 -22.70 1.05 39.88
CA SER A 97 -24.01 0.85 40.52
C SER A 97 -23.94 0.78 42.05
N SER A 98 -22.82 0.34 42.63
CA SER A 98 -22.62 0.24 44.08
C SER A 98 -21.99 1.50 44.67
N THR A 99 -22.60 2.02 45.74
CA THR A 99 -22.10 3.19 46.49
C THR A 99 -20.89 2.85 47.37
N GLY A 100 -19.98 3.80 47.53
CA GLY A 100 -18.81 3.74 48.42
C GLY A 100 -17.51 4.21 47.75
N VAL A 101 -16.38 4.01 48.43
CA VAL A 101 -15.04 4.43 47.96
C VAL A 101 -14.39 3.37 47.07
N TYR A 102 -13.98 3.79 45.88
CA TYR A 102 -13.22 3.00 44.91
C TYR A 102 -11.75 3.40 44.93
N ASN A 103 -10.85 2.45 44.64
CA ASN A 103 -9.39 2.69 44.61
C ASN A 103 -8.81 2.24 43.27
N ILE A 104 -8.18 3.17 42.55
CA ILE A 104 -7.48 2.96 41.28
C ILE A 104 -5.98 2.82 41.56
N PHE A 105 -5.40 1.70 41.18
CA PHE A 105 -3.96 1.47 41.19
C PHE A 105 -3.43 1.47 39.75
N LEU A 106 -2.47 2.34 39.45
CA LEU A 106 -1.66 2.31 38.24
C LEU A 106 -0.29 1.73 38.60
N GLU A 107 0.16 0.72 37.87
CA GLU A 107 1.46 0.06 38.04
C GLU A 107 2.24 0.10 36.72
N THR A 108 3.50 0.55 36.76
CA THR A 108 4.45 0.42 35.66
C THR A 108 5.69 -0.35 36.13
N ASN A 109 6.65 -0.59 35.24
CA ASN A 109 7.93 -1.20 35.61
C ASN A 109 8.75 -0.36 36.61
N GLN A 110 8.38 0.92 36.81
CA GLN A 110 9.14 1.88 37.65
C GLN A 110 8.31 2.55 38.76
N GLN A 111 6.98 2.62 38.65
CA GLN A 111 6.12 3.40 39.56
C GLN A 111 4.82 2.68 39.91
N LYS A 112 4.30 2.92 41.12
CA LYS A 112 2.94 2.53 41.53
C LYS A 112 2.21 3.72 42.12
N ILE A 113 0.99 3.98 41.66
CA ILE A 113 0.20 5.16 41.99
C ILE A 113 -1.20 4.72 42.41
N ASN A 114 -1.67 5.18 43.57
CA ASN A 114 -3.03 4.93 44.04
C ASN A 114 -3.85 6.23 44.05
N LYS A 115 -5.09 6.18 43.56
CA LYS A 115 -6.04 7.30 43.59
C LYS A 115 -7.44 6.79 43.91
N SER A 116 -8.12 7.43 44.86
CA SER A 116 -9.49 7.08 45.24
C SER A 116 -10.53 8.10 44.82
N PHE A 117 -11.76 7.64 44.62
CA PHE A 117 -12.96 8.46 44.38
C PHE A 117 -14.18 7.77 45.01
N GLU A 118 -15.22 8.53 45.32
CA GLU A 118 -16.42 8.03 45.99
C GLU A 118 -17.66 8.04 45.07
N ILE A 119 -18.57 7.08 45.30
CA ILE A 119 -19.87 7.03 44.61
C ILE A 119 -21.01 7.04 45.61
N GLN A 120 -21.89 8.04 45.48
CA GLN A 120 -22.97 8.31 46.44
C GLN A 120 -24.17 9.02 45.80
N GLY A 121 -25.31 9.06 46.51
CA GLY A 121 -26.56 9.63 45.97
C GLY A 121 -26.52 11.13 45.66
N GLN A 122 -25.73 11.91 46.42
CA GLN A 122 -25.48 13.33 46.16
C GLN A 122 -24.04 13.70 46.54
N CYS A 123 -23.27 14.24 45.58
CA CYS A 123 -21.97 14.84 45.87
C CYS A 123 -22.17 16.27 46.41
N VAL A 124 -21.85 16.52 47.68
CA VAL A 124 -21.82 17.88 48.26
C VAL A 124 -20.41 18.43 48.14
N SER A 125 -20.25 19.63 47.56
CA SER A 125 -18.97 20.32 47.55
C SER A 125 -18.69 20.95 48.92
N GLN A 126 -17.70 20.44 49.64
CA GLN A 126 -17.09 21.14 50.77
C GLN A 126 -15.58 21.26 50.58
N GLU A 127 -15.04 22.43 50.88
CA GLU A 127 -13.61 22.63 51.09
C GLU A 127 -13.15 21.84 52.33
N PRO A 128 -11.89 21.36 52.37
CA PRO A 128 -11.46 20.43 53.40
C PRO A 128 -11.31 21.09 54.78
N PRO A 129 -11.88 20.50 55.85
CA PRO A 129 -11.48 20.82 57.22
C PRO A 129 -10.04 20.40 57.49
N GLN A 130 -9.38 21.11 58.42
CA GLN A 130 -8.04 20.77 58.88
C GLN A 130 -8.03 19.48 59.73
N ASN A 131 -6.96 18.70 59.58
CA ASN A 131 -6.34 17.81 60.59
C ASN A 131 -7.26 16.88 61.43
N GLN A 132 -7.14 15.55 61.24
CA GLN A 132 -6.43 14.66 62.18
C GLN A 132 -6.51 13.18 61.76
N GLU A 133 -5.42 12.45 61.95
CA GLU A 133 -5.36 10.99 61.79
C GLU A 133 -6.06 10.27 62.95
N ALA A 134 -6.71 9.14 62.65
CA ALA A 134 -7.14 8.16 63.65
C ALA A 134 -6.57 6.78 63.28
N THR A 135 -5.77 6.22 64.18
CA THR A 135 -5.06 4.95 64.02
C THR A 135 -5.86 3.77 64.59
N LYS A 136 -5.73 2.58 63.96
CA LYS A 136 -5.23 1.33 64.59
C LYS A 136 -5.50 0.05 63.77
N ASN A 137 -4.43 -0.71 63.53
CA ASN A 137 -4.22 -2.08 64.04
C ASN A 137 -2.71 -2.36 63.87
N GLN A 138 -1.91 -2.35 64.94
CA GLN A 138 -1.60 -3.51 65.80
C GLN A 138 -1.13 -4.76 65.04
N ILE A 139 0.18 -5.01 65.12
CA ILE A 139 0.80 -6.24 65.65
C ILE A 139 2.04 -5.82 66.47
N ILE A 140 2.50 -6.70 67.36
CA ILE A 140 3.30 -6.43 68.57
C ILE A 140 4.79 -6.69 68.35
N THR A 141 5.68 -5.80 68.83
CA THR A 141 6.78 -6.13 69.80
C THR A 141 7.50 -4.87 70.33
N GLU A 142 7.87 -4.93 71.61
CA GLU A 142 8.59 -3.96 72.46
C GLU A 142 10.15 -4.09 72.36
N PRO A 143 10.99 -3.26 73.04
CA PRO A 143 10.79 -1.89 73.56
C PRO A 143 12.01 -0.91 73.40
N GLU A 144 11.83 0.31 73.93
CA GLU A 144 12.83 1.24 74.53
C GLU A 144 13.52 2.38 73.71
N LYS A 145 13.13 3.61 74.10
CA LYS A 145 13.96 4.77 74.53
C LYS A 145 14.52 5.81 73.53
N ASN A 146 13.78 6.92 73.50
CA ASN A 146 14.15 8.26 74.02
C ASN A 146 14.82 9.38 73.17
N THR A 147 14.22 10.58 73.33
CA THR A 147 14.82 11.94 73.49
C THR A 147 15.32 12.81 72.31
N SER A 148 14.41 13.67 71.82
CA SER A 148 14.42 15.17 71.93
C SER A 148 15.59 16.07 71.45
N ARG A 149 15.28 17.06 70.58
CA ARG A 149 15.43 18.55 70.72
C ARG A 149 15.24 19.23 69.33
N GLN A 150 14.38 20.25 69.16
CA GLN A 150 14.61 21.71 69.33
C GLN A 150 15.92 22.23 68.67
N THR A 151 15.89 23.21 67.76
CA THR A 151 15.67 24.65 68.09
C THR A 151 15.15 25.56 66.94
N GLU A 152 14.57 26.70 67.34
CA GLU A 152 14.26 27.91 66.55
C GLU A 152 15.54 28.80 66.32
N LYS A 153 15.62 30.00 65.67
CA LYS A 153 14.70 30.97 64.99
C LYS A 153 15.52 32.12 64.31
N LYS A 154 14.83 33.09 63.66
CA LYS A 154 15.21 34.53 63.37
C LYS A 154 16.27 34.78 62.26
N SER A 155 16.42 35.94 61.56
CA SER A 155 15.64 37.21 61.31
C SER A 155 16.50 38.15 60.39
N ALA A 156 16.05 39.15 59.59
CA ALA A 156 14.73 39.60 59.07
C ALA A 156 14.90 40.73 57.98
N GLU A 157 13.80 41.08 57.29
CA GLU A 157 13.42 42.36 56.58
C GLU A 157 14.33 43.15 55.58
N LYS A 158 13.91 43.10 54.29
CA LYS A 158 13.60 44.15 53.24
C LYS A 158 13.86 45.67 53.51
N PRO A 159 14.00 46.58 52.49
CA PRO A 159 13.16 46.66 51.25
C PRO A 159 13.71 47.24 49.89
N LYS A 160 13.05 46.83 48.77
CA LYS A 160 12.71 47.48 47.45
C LYS A 160 13.57 48.63 46.83
N PRO A 161 13.77 48.68 45.47
CA PRO A 161 12.69 49.16 44.54
C PRO A 161 12.63 48.60 43.09
N LEU A 162 11.51 48.94 42.43
CA LEU A 162 11.10 48.90 41.00
C LEU A 162 11.51 47.75 40.05
N THR A 163 10.49 47.13 39.44
CA THR A 163 10.55 46.40 38.16
C THR A 163 9.43 46.87 37.23
N THR A 164 9.78 47.21 35.98
CA THR A 164 8.86 47.36 34.85
C THR A 164 8.61 45.98 34.22
N GLY A 165 7.42 45.76 33.65
CA GLY A 165 6.96 44.42 33.31
C GLY A 165 6.92 44.10 31.82
N LEU A 166 7.05 42.81 31.52
CA LEU A 166 6.47 42.16 30.34
C LEU A 166 5.50 41.08 30.83
N LYS A 167 4.29 41.05 30.28
CA LYS A 167 3.27 40.05 30.66
C LYS A 167 3.52 38.76 29.87
N GLN A 168 3.87 37.67 30.56
CA GLN A 168 3.73 36.34 29.96
C GLN A 168 2.24 36.02 29.76
N THR A 169 1.88 35.69 28.53
CA THR A 169 0.54 35.24 28.15
C THR A 169 0.32 33.83 28.66
N LYS A 170 -0.75 33.60 29.44
CA LYS A 170 -1.12 32.25 29.88
C LYS A 170 -1.64 31.45 28.69
N GLN A 171 -0.90 30.41 28.29
CA GLN A 171 -1.41 29.36 27.41
C GLN A 171 -2.65 28.72 28.08
N THR A 172 -3.76 28.60 27.35
CA THR A 172 -5.04 28.07 27.87
C THR A 172 -5.44 26.81 27.13
N ASN A 173 -5.83 25.78 27.89
CA ASN A 173 -6.17 24.46 27.37
C ASN A 173 -7.31 24.47 26.33
N LEU A 174 -7.17 23.61 25.34
CA LEU A 174 -8.09 23.40 24.22
C LEU A 174 -9.51 23.04 24.67
N THR A 175 -10.50 23.50 23.91
CA THR A 175 -11.92 23.18 24.10
C THR A 175 -12.38 22.36 22.88
N LYS A 176 -12.57 21.04 23.03
CA LYS A 176 -12.93 20.15 21.92
C LYS A 176 -14.34 20.50 21.41
N ILE A 177 -14.45 21.09 20.23
CA ILE A 177 -15.72 21.32 19.51
C ILE A 177 -15.96 20.08 18.64
N LEU A 178 -17.07 19.36 18.85
CA LEU A 178 -17.47 18.26 17.96
C LEU A 178 -18.49 18.74 16.93
N LEU A 179 -18.17 18.50 15.66
CA LEU A 179 -19.12 18.40 14.56
C LEU A 179 -19.80 17.02 14.62
N LYS A 180 -21.12 16.96 14.39
CA LYS A 180 -21.89 15.71 14.39
C LYS A 180 -22.84 15.63 13.19
N PRO A 181 -23.03 14.46 12.55
CA PRO A 181 -24.13 14.24 11.64
C PRO A 181 -25.48 14.52 12.33
N ARG A 182 -26.42 15.18 11.64
CA ARG A 182 -27.72 15.58 12.22
C ARG A 182 -28.77 14.46 12.22
N PHE A 183 -28.61 13.45 11.37
CA PHE A 183 -29.60 12.37 11.17
C PHE A 183 -29.22 11.06 11.86
N LYS A 184 -30.20 10.44 12.52
CA LYS A 184 -30.03 9.26 13.40
C LYS A 184 -30.34 7.95 12.70
N SER A 185 -29.53 7.58 11.71
CA SER A 185 -29.84 6.76 10.53
C SER A 185 -30.36 7.60 9.38
N PHE A 186 -29.57 7.63 8.31
CA PHE A 186 -29.93 8.20 7.01
C PHE A 186 -29.55 7.18 5.95
N SER A 187 -30.25 7.27 4.82
CA SER A 187 -29.78 6.65 3.60
C SER A 187 -28.88 7.66 2.88
N LEU A 188 -27.75 7.22 2.32
CA LEU A 188 -26.78 8.09 1.62
C LEU A 188 -27.46 9.01 0.58
N TRP A 189 -28.53 8.50 -0.06
CA TRP A 189 -29.43 9.21 -0.97
C TRP A 189 -30.17 10.44 -0.39
N GLN A 190 -29.98 10.77 0.90
CA GLN A 190 -30.57 11.94 1.58
C GLN A 190 -29.57 13.07 1.88
N HIS A 191 -28.28 12.86 1.55
CA HIS A 191 -27.11 13.70 1.82
C HIS A 191 -26.83 13.97 3.32
N PRO A 192 -25.57 13.83 3.80
CA PRO A 192 -25.23 14.06 5.20
C PRO A 192 -25.29 15.55 5.56
N ARG A 193 -26.00 15.89 6.65
CA ARG A 193 -25.98 17.22 7.26
C ARG A 193 -25.12 17.22 8.50
N PHE A 194 -24.24 18.20 8.66
CA PHE A 194 -23.38 18.31 9.84
C PHE A 194 -23.82 19.45 10.75
N LEU A 195 -23.67 19.26 12.06
CA LEU A 195 -24.11 20.19 13.10
C LEU A 195 -22.98 20.46 14.10
N VAL A 196 -22.56 21.73 14.20
CA VAL A 196 -21.65 22.21 15.26
C VAL A 196 -22.47 22.56 16.51
N ASN A 197 -22.16 21.92 17.64
CA ASN A 197 -22.71 22.30 18.94
C ASN A 197 -21.68 23.10 19.77
N PHE A 198 -22.00 24.35 20.10
CA PHE A 198 -21.11 25.22 20.89
C PHE A 198 -21.32 25.02 22.40
N THR A 199 -20.45 24.22 23.03
CA THR A 199 -20.55 23.94 24.47
C THR A 199 -19.80 24.98 25.31
N TYR A 200 -20.51 25.71 26.18
CA TYR A 200 -19.92 26.75 27.02
C TYR A 200 -19.12 26.18 28.21
N LYS A 201 -17.80 26.38 28.21
CA LYS A 201 -16.99 26.53 29.45
C LYS A 201 -15.99 27.69 29.27
N ARG A 202 -15.47 28.24 30.38
CA ARG A 202 -14.70 29.50 30.41
C ARG A 202 -13.28 29.35 29.83
N THR A 203 -13.14 29.49 28.51
CA THR A 203 -11.84 29.52 27.79
C THR A 203 -11.96 30.39 26.54
N GLY A 204 -11.29 31.55 26.50
CA GLY A 204 -11.04 32.37 25.30
C GLY A 204 -12.25 32.88 24.50
N PHE A 205 -12.94 31.98 23.81
CA PHE A 205 -14.10 32.22 22.96
C PHE A 205 -15.39 32.34 23.80
N SER A 206 -15.65 33.52 24.35
CA SER A 206 -17.00 33.83 24.86
C SER A 206 -17.92 34.29 23.72
N VAL A 207 -18.81 33.39 23.33
CA VAL A 207 -20.18 33.84 23.01
C VAL A 207 -20.83 34.19 24.37
N SER A 208 -21.75 35.16 24.42
CA SER A 208 -22.57 35.38 25.61
C SER A 208 -24.04 35.40 25.22
N SER A 209 -24.88 34.77 26.04
CA SER A 209 -26.23 34.36 25.67
C SER A 209 -27.30 35.46 25.69
N GLN A 210 -26.90 36.75 25.68
CA GLN A 210 -27.85 37.86 25.86
C GLN A 210 -27.75 39.03 24.86
N ASN A 211 -26.75 39.11 23.96
CA ASN A 211 -26.77 39.99 22.77
C ASN A 211 -25.53 39.77 21.89
N THR A 212 -25.55 38.77 20.98
CA THR A 212 -24.52 38.67 19.93
C THR A 212 -25.12 38.27 18.59
N ASN A 213 -24.79 39.04 17.56
CA ASN A 213 -25.24 38.81 16.19
C ASN A 213 -24.37 37.69 15.58
N LEU A 214 -24.94 36.50 15.38
CA LEU A 214 -24.25 35.33 14.79
C LEU A 214 -23.72 35.61 13.37
N GLN A 215 -24.23 36.65 12.70
CA GLN A 215 -23.78 37.17 11.40
C GLN A 215 -22.33 37.71 11.39
N SER A 216 -21.64 37.77 12.53
CA SER A 216 -20.24 38.25 12.63
C SER A 216 -19.17 37.17 12.55
N ILE A 217 -19.58 35.90 12.39
CA ILE A 217 -18.68 34.76 12.20
C ILE A 217 -18.55 34.51 10.69
N LYS A 218 -17.32 34.61 10.15
CA LYS A 218 -17.03 34.07 8.82
C LYS A 218 -16.66 32.59 8.96
N ILE A 219 -17.02 31.80 7.95
CA ILE A 219 -16.67 30.38 7.85
C ILE A 219 -15.93 30.24 6.54
N ASP A 220 -14.77 29.60 6.60
CA ASP A 220 -14.07 29.07 5.45
C ASP A 220 -14.14 27.53 5.52
N LEU A 221 -14.27 26.91 4.35
CA LEU A 221 -14.49 25.48 4.19
C LEU A 221 -13.36 24.91 3.34
N ASP A 222 -13.00 23.66 3.61
CA ASP A 222 -12.26 22.80 2.68
C ASP A 222 -12.73 23.01 1.22
N GLU A 223 -11.78 23.18 0.30
CA GLU A 223 -11.98 23.41 -1.14
C GLU A 223 -13.07 22.49 -1.71
N ARG A 224 -13.00 21.21 -1.36
CA ARG A 224 -13.89 20.14 -1.87
C ARG A 224 -15.34 20.31 -1.42
N LEU A 225 -15.61 21.17 -0.44
CA LEU A 225 -16.94 21.53 0.09
C LEU A 225 -17.44 22.91 -0.38
N LYS A 226 -16.56 23.78 -0.90
CA LYS A 226 -16.95 25.10 -1.43
C LYS A 226 -17.95 24.89 -2.58
N GLY A 227 -19.02 25.71 -2.61
CA GLY A 227 -20.13 25.57 -3.56
C GLY A 227 -21.07 24.36 -3.35
N LYS A 228 -20.56 23.22 -2.85
CA LYS A 228 -21.35 21.99 -2.59
C LYS A 228 -22.14 22.04 -1.28
N VAL A 229 -21.83 22.97 -0.37
CA VAL A 229 -22.42 23.06 0.97
C VAL A 229 -22.85 24.49 1.31
N LYS A 230 -24.04 24.63 1.90
CA LYS A 230 -24.58 25.87 2.45
C LYS A 230 -24.49 25.89 3.98
N THR A 231 -23.89 26.94 4.53
CA THR A 231 -23.85 27.20 5.98
C THR A 231 -25.17 27.84 6.45
N VAL A 232 -25.73 27.31 7.55
CA VAL A 232 -27.01 27.78 8.12
C VAL A 232 -26.90 27.88 9.63
N PHE A 233 -27.08 29.06 10.21
CA PHE A 233 -27.11 29.25 11.66
C PHE A 233 -28.54 29.11 12.21
N GLN A 234 -28.76 28.18 13.14
CA GLN A 234 -30.05 27.97 13.81
C GLN A 234 -29.86 27.69 15.31
N ASN A 235 -30.62 28.36 16.18
CA ASN A 235 -30.72 28.05 17.61
C ASN A 235 -29.37 27.86 18.35
N LYS A 236 -28.37 28.70 18.02
CA LYS A 236 -26.98 28.67 18.53
C LYS A 236 -26.07 27.57 17.96
N ASN A 237 -26.50 26.85 16.92
CA ASN A 237 -25.69 25.87 16.20
C ASN A 237 -25.39 26.36 14.76
N LEU A 238 -24.29 25.86 14.20
CA LEU A 238 -23.99 25.97 12.76
C LEU A 238 -24.34 24.62 12.12
N GLU A 239 -25.17 24.66 11.08
CA GLU A 239 -25.49 23.51 10.24
C GLU A 239 -24.80 23.66 8.87
N LEU A 240 -24.14 22.59 8.43
CA LEU A 240 -23.66 22.42 7.07
C LEU A 240 -24.73 21.64 6.31
N VAL A 241 -25.41 22.29 5.38
CA VAL A 241 -26.48 21.72 4.56
C VAL A 241 -25.92 21.44 3.15
N PRO A 242 -25.83 20.16 2.73
CA PRO A 242 -25.39 19.83 1.39
C PRO A 242 -26.37 20.36 0.34
N LEU A 243 -25.81 20.87 -0.76
CA LEU A 243 -26.52 21.27 -1.98
C LEU A 243 -26.36 20.21 -3.08
N GLN A 244 -25.33 19.37 -2.97
CA GLN A 244 -24.99 18.26 -3.87
C GLN A 244 -24.47 17.07 -3.03
N ASN A 245 -24.14 15.95 -3.69
CA ASN A 245 -23.37 14.89 -3.02
C ASN A 245 -22.00 15.45 -2.59
N ILE A 246 -21.69 15.21 -1.32
CA ILE A 246 -20.33 15.30 -0.78
C ILE A 246 -19.73 13.90 -0.91
N GLN A 247 -18.43 13.79 -1.11
CA GLN A 247 -17.71 12.50 -1.04
C GLN A 247 -17.44 12.13 0.43
N PRO A 248 -17.33 10.86 0.80
CA PRO A 248 -16.74 10.46 2.09
C PRO A 248 -15.32 11.03 2.25
N GLY A 249 -14.86 11.16 3.50
CA GLY A 249 -13.52 11.67 3.78
C GLY A 249 -13.40 12.49 5.07
N CYS A 250 -12.19 13.00 5.31
CA CYS A 250 -11.87 13.95 6.36
C CYS A 250 -11.78 15.37 5.79
N TYR A 251 -12.35 16.35 6.48
CA TYR A 251 -12.56 17.71 6.02
C TYR A 251 -12.20 18.75 7.10
N GLN A 252 -11.68 19.89 6.66
CA GLN A 252 -11.38 21.03 7.52
C GLN A 252 -12.46 22.13 7.44
N LEU A 253 -12.70 22.80 8.57
CA LEU A 253 -13.53 24.00 8.64
C LEU A 253 -12.81 25.05 9.51
N LYS A 254 -12.61 26.25 8.98
CA LYS A 254 -11.99 27.37 9.72
C LYS A 254 -13.05 28.43 10.06
N MET A 255 -13.17 28.77 11.33
CA MET A 255 -14.10 29.79 11.82
C MET A 255 -13.35 31.07 12.19
N PHE A 256 -13.79 32.23 11.70
CA PHE A 256 -13.19 33.53 12.00
C PHE A 256 -14.14 34.46 12.74
N ARG A 257 -13.62 35.21 13.71
CA ARG A 257 -14.32 36.29 14.41
C ARG A 257 -13.35 37.46 14.64
N GLY A 258 -13.38 38.45 13.75
CA GLY A 258 -12.30 39.45 13.68
C GLY A 258 -10.99 38.77 13.30
N ASN A 259 -9.89 39.12 13.97
CA ASN A 259 -8.56 38.54 13.73
C ASN A 259 -8.31 37.21 14.48
N GLN A 260 -9.35 36.59 15.06
CA GLN A 260 -9.24 35.28 15.72
C GLN A 260 -9.83 34.19 14.85
N SER A 261 -9.05 33.15 14.56
CA SER A 261 -9.49 31.92 13.89
C SER A 261 -9.57 30.73 14.86
N GLN A 262 -10.36 29.72 14.50
CA GLN A 262 -10.41 28.41 15.14
C GLN A 262 -10.66 27.36 14.06
N GLU A 263 -9.80 26.35 13.99
CA GLU A 263 -9.96 25.22 13.07
C GLU A 263 -10.72 24.07 13.74
N ILE A 264 -11.49 23.33 12.94
CA ILE A 264 -12.25 22.14 13.34
C ILE A 264 -12.13 21.11 12.22
N TRP A 265 -11.65 19.91 12.55
CA TRP A 265 -11.66 18.76 11.67
C TRP A 265 -12.91 17.91 11.90
N PHE A 266 -13.44 17.32 10.84
CA PHE A 266 -14.53 16.34 10.91
C PHE A 266 -14.40 15.31 9.80
N SER A 267 -14.97 14.12 10.01
CA SER A 267 -15.04 13.08 8.99
C SER A 267 -16.46 12.60 8.77
N TRP A 268 -16.70 11.96 7.62
CA TRP A 268 -17.88 11.14 7.43
C TRP A 268 -17.61 10.04 6.39
N GLY A 269 -18.30 8.90 6.54
CA GLY A 269 -18.16 7.75 5.63
C GLY A 269 -16.85 6.94 5.77
N LEU A 270 -15.94 7.34 6.66
CA LEU A 270 -14.72 6.59 7.03
C LEU A 270 -14.96 5.50 8.09
N VAL A 271 -16.19 5.38 8.60
CA VAL A 271 -16.61 4.22 9.40
C VAL A 271 -17.99 3.79 8.96
N SER A 272 -18.25 2.48 8.91
CA SER A 272 -19.55 1.92 8.52
C SER A 272 -19.95 0.74 9.42
N VAL A 273 -21.21 0.31 9.36
CA VAL A 273 -21.70 -0.85 10.13
C VAL A 273 -22.70 -1.69 9.34
N ASN A 274 -22.50 -3.00 9.33
CA ASN A 274 -23.38 -4.01 8.71
C ASN A 274 -23.85 -5.04 9.76
N THR A 275 -24.92 -5.77 9.43
CA THR A 275 -25.46 -6.86 10.27
C THR A 275 -25.79 -8.06 9.41
N GLU A 276 -25.58 -9.28 9.92
CA GLU A 276 -25.84 -10.54 9.17
C GLU A 276 -27.25 -10.61 8.59
N LYS A 277 -28.23 -10.06 9.32
CA LYS A 277 -29.62 -9.95 8.91
C LYS A 277 -30.17 -8.54 9.19
N PRO A 278 -31.19 -8.09 8.43
CA PRO A 278 -31.91 -6.84 8.69
C PRO A 278 -32.91 -6.93 9.86
N ILE A 279 -33.41 -8.13 10.13
CA ILE A 279 -34.45 -8.41 11.14
C ILE A 279 -34.03 -9.66 11.92
N TYR A 280 -34.21 -9.62 13.25
CA TYR A 280 -33.94 -10.73 14.16
C TYR A 280 -35.16 -11.03 15.03
N ARG A 281 -35.17 -12.21 15.67
CA ARG A 281 -36.15 -12.57 16.72
C ARG A 281 -35.56 -12.33 18.11
N PRO A 282 -36.39 -11.97 19.11
CA PRO A 282 -35.97 -12.01 20.51
C PRO A 282 -35.43 -13.40 20.89
N GLY A 283 -34.18 -13.45 21.34
CA GLY A 283 -33.44 -14.65 21.69
C GLY A 283 -32.26 -14.96 20.76
N GLU A 284 -32.32 -14.51 19.50
CA GLU A 284 -31.26 -14.68 18.49
C GLU A 284 -30.02 -13.81 18.81
N GLU A 285 -28.88 -14.19 18.22
CA GLU A 285 -27.64 -13.41 18.27
C GLU A 285 -27.48 -12.64 16.94
N ALA A 286 -27.39 -11.32 17.03
CA ALA A 286 -27.03 -10.46 15.92
C ALA A 286 -25.50 -10.34 15.83
N LYS A 287 -24.93 -10.80 14.71
CA LYS A 287 -23.56 -10.46 14.32
C LYS A 287 -23.56 -9.08 13.67
N ILE A 288 -22.60 -8.26 14.06
CA ILE A 288 -22.49 -6.87 13.67
C ILE A 288 -21.04 -6.67 13.24
N TRP A 289 -20.82 -6.24 11.99
CA TRP A 289 -19.50 -5.93 11.47
C TRP A 289 -19.35 -4.43 11.26
N MET A 290 -18.16 -3.92 11.49
CA MET A 290 -17.81 -2.52 11.36
C MET A 290 -16.54 -2.42 10.51
N VAL A 291 -16.51 -1.46 9.60
CA VAL A 291 -15.31 -1.12 8.83
C VAL A 291 -14.80 0.22 9.35
N VAL A 292 -13.49 0.34 9.58
CA VAL A 292 -12.81 1.59 9.98
C VAL A 292 -11.74 1.90 8.95
N LEU A 293 -11.80 3.10 8.37
CA LEU A 293 -10.81 3.67 7.45
C LEU A 293 -10.11 4.88 8.09
N ASP A 294 -8.90 5.16 7.64
CA ASP A 294 -8.13 6.37 7.97
C ASP A 294 -8.65 7.59 7.17
N ARG A 295 -7.93 8.73 7.24
CA ARG A 295 -8.30 9.95 6.48
C ARG A 295 -8.22 9.81 4.95
N HIS A 296 -7.43 8.88 4.44
CA HIS A 296 -7.18 8.67 3.00
C HIS A 296 -8.08 7.57 2.41
N GLY A 297 -8.61 6.67 3.26
CA GLY A 297 -9.51 5.59 2.87
C GLY A 297 -8.99 4.18 3.14
N TYR A 298 -7.84 4.05 3.81
CA TYR A 298 -7.21 2.76 4.09
C TYR A 298 -7.75 2.13 5.39
N PRO A 299 -8.05 0.82 5.42
CA PRO A 299 -8.55 0.16 6.62
C PRO A 299 -7.50 0.08 7.72
N VAL A 300 -7.90 0.51 8.93
CA VAL A 300 -6.98 0.70 10.05
C VAL A 300 -7.05 -0.46 11.04
N GLU A 301 -5.89 -1.06 11.32
CA GLU A 301 -5.75 -2.11 12.32
C GLU A 301 -5.59 -1.57 13.74
N GLY A 302 -6.04 -2.33 14.74
CA GLY A 302 -5.90 -1.95 16.15
C GLY A 302 -6.70 -0.71 16.60
N ALA A 303 -7.65 -0.24 15.79
CA ALA A 303 -8.42 0.98 16.04
C ALA A 303 -9.26 0.91 17.33
N ASN A 304 -9.48 2.08 17.93
CA ASN A 304 -10.34 2.19 19.11
C ASN A 304 -11.82 2.28 18.68
N VAL A 305 -12.47 1.12 18.54
CA VAL A 305 -13.87 1.03 18.12
C VAL A 305 -14.79 0.88 19.33
N THR A 306 -15.82 1.73 19.40
CA THR A 306 -16.91 1.66 20.38
C THR A 306 -18.25 1.55 19.66
N LEU A 307 -18.97 0.46 19.89
CA LEU A 307 -20.32 0.22 19.40
C LEU A 307 -21.33 0.33 20.56
N ARG A 308 -22.31 1.22 20.43
CA ARG A 308 -23.46 1.31 21.33
C ARG A 308 -24.72 0.82 20.63
N ILE A 309 -25.39 -0.14 21.24
CA ILE A 309 -26.67 -0.68 20.79
C ILE A 309 -27.75 -0.17 21.73
N THR A 310 -28.77 0.52 21.20
CA THR A 310 -29.87 1.10 21.98
C THR A 310 -31.21 0.53 21.51
N ASP A 311 -31.98 -0.09 22.40
CA ASP A 311 -33.30 -0.62 22.08
C ASP A 311 -34.39 0.48 22.06
N HIS A 312 -35.60 0.11 21.61
CA HIS A 312 -36.74 1.01 21.51
C HIS A 312 -37.25 1.58 22.85
N GLU A 313 -36.82 1.05 23.99
CA GLU A 313 -37.11 1.57 25.33
C GLU A 313 -36.00 2.52 25.83
N ASN A 314 -34.97 2.77 25.01
CA ASN A 314 -33.72 3.47 25.31
C ASN A 314 -32.75 2.72 26.23
N ASN A 315 -32.92 1.42 26.48
CA ASN A 315 -31.89 0.63 27.16
C ASN A 315 -30.67 0.52 26.24
N SER A 316 -29.47 0.84 26.75
CA SER A 316 -28.24 0.84 25.96
C SER A 316 -27.25 -0.20 26.47
N GLN A 317 -26.60 -0.92 25.55
CA GLN A 317 -25.43 -1.75 25.81
C GLN A 317 -24.25 -1.22 24.98
N VAL A 318 -23.05 -1.21 25.56
CA VAL A 318 -21.82 -0.75 24.91
C VAL A 318 -20.87 -1.93 24.74
N PHE A 319 -20.25 -1.98 23.57
CA PHE A 319 -19.24 -2.93 23.11
C PHE A 319 -18.01 -2.12 22.67
N SER A 320 -16.81 -2.67 22.82
CA SER A 320 -15.59 -2.01 22.32
C SER A 320 -14.41 -2.96 22.15
N THR A 321 -13.42 -2.56 21.34
CA THR A 321 -12.12 -3.26 21.24
C THR A 321 -11.43 -3.24 22.59
N PHE A 322 -11.49 -2.10 23.30
CA PHE A 322 -11.04 -1.94 24.68
C PHE A 322 -11.59 -2.99 25.67
N SER A 323 -12.84 -3.45 25.49
CA SER A 323 -13.45 -4.46 26.36
C SER A 323 -13.34 -5.89 25.83
N GLY A 324 -12.69 -6.09 24.67
CA GLY A 324 -12.61 -7.38 23.97
C GLY A 324 -13.95 -7.90 23.45
N THR A 325 -14.99 -7.06 23.45
CA THR A 325 -16.35 -7.40 23.03
C THR A 325 -16.65 -6.97 21.58
N VAL A 326 -15.84 -6.06 21.05
CA VAL A 326 -15.55 -5.95 19.61
C VAL A 326 -14.20 -6.63 19.39
N LYS A 327 -14.05 -7.39 18.32
CA LYS A 327 -12.80 -8.03 17.91
C LYS A 327 -12.48 -7.65 16.48
N GLU A 328 -11.20 -7.40 16.20
CA GLU A 328 -10.72 -7.36 14.81
C GLU A 328 -10.74 -8.77 14.21
N THR A 329 -11.12 -8.87 12.94
CA THR A 329 -11.35 -10.13 12.21
C THR A 329 -10.69 -10.16 10.81
N GLY A 330 -10.05 -9.06 10.44
CA GLY A 330 -9.35 -8.80 9.18
C GLY A 330 -9.02 -7.31 9.15
N LYS A 331 -8.09 -6.88 8.28
CA LYS A 331 -7.58 -5.50 8.24
C LYS A 331 -8.71 -4.46 8.23
N GLY A 332 -8.82 -3.68 9.30
CA GLY A 332 -9.87 -2.66 9.48
C GLY A 332 -11.32 -3.17 9.59
N ILE A 333 -11.53 -4.48 9.75
CA ILE A 333 -12.84 -5.14 9.88
C ILE A 333 -13.02 -5.68 11.30
N TYR A 334 -14.04 -5.18 11.99
CA TYR A 334 -14.31 -5.44 13.40
C TYR A 334 -15.68 -6.10 13.60
N GLU A 335 -15.75 -7.22 14.34
CA GLU A 335 -16.99 -7.94 14.68
C GLU A 335 -17.41 -7.72 16.14
N ALA A 336 -18.71 -7.56 16.37
CA ALA A 336 -19.37 -7.65 17.67
C ALA A 336 -20.60 -8.57 17.63
N ARG A 337 -21.00 -9.11 18.79
CA ARG A 337 -22.13 -10.04 18.94
C ARG A 337 -23.11 -9.56 20.00
N TYR A 338 -24.37 -9.38 19.60
CA TYR A 338 -25.43 -8.87 20.48
C TYR A 338 -26.61 -9.85 20.55
N ARG A 339 -26.93 -10.33 21.75
CA ARG A 339 -28.11 -11.17 21.96
C ARG A 339 -29.37 -10.32 22.08
N VAL A 340 -30.24 -10.39 21.08
CA VAL A 340 -31.48 -9.61 20.96
C VAL A 340 -32.47 -10.03 22.05
N ARG A 341 -33.00 -9.08 22.82
CA ARG A 341 -33.86 -9.40 24.00
C ARG A 341 -35.32 -9.04 23.85
N LYS A 342 -35.63 -7.98 23.11
CA LYS A 342 -36.98 -7.42 22.95
C LYS A 342 -37.27 -7.20 21.48
N GLU A 343 -38.56 -7.08 21.13
CA GLU A 343 -38.98 -6.60 19.81
C GLU A 343 -38.71 -5.09 19.66
N GLY A 344 -38.87 -4.55 18.46
CA GLY A 344 -38.70 -3.12 18.18
C GLY A 344 -37.38 -2.76 17.51
N ASN A 345 -37.17 -1.47 17.26
CA ASN A 345 -35.97 -0.96 16.62
C ASN A 345 -34.76 -1.02 17.58
N HIS A 346 -33.59 -1.35 17.05
CA HIS A 346 -32.32 -1.35 17.77
C HIS A 346 -31.33 -0.47 17.00
N THR A 347 -31.04 0.71 17.52
CA THR A 347 -30.07 1.65 16.93
C THR A 347 -28.64 1.21 17.24
N LEU A 348 -27.81 1.18 16.21
CA LEU A 348 -26.36 0.98 16.27
C LEU A 348 -25.69 2.35 16.12
N TRP A 349 -24.91 2.79 17.11
CA TRP A 349 -24.02 3.94 17.00
C TRP A 349 -22.59 3.45 17.15
N VAL A 350 -21.76 3.72 16.15
CA VAL A 350 -20.34 3.36 16.13
C VAL A 350 -19.52 4.64 16.20
N LEU A 351 -18.51 4.63 17.06
CA LEU A 351 -17.43 5.60 17.14
C LEU A 351 -16.12 4.85 16.89
N ALA A 352 -15.32 5.30 15.94
CA ALA A 352 -13.96 4.82 15.72
C ALA A 352 -12.97 5.99 15.88
N GLU A 353 -11.85 5.72 16.55
CA GLU A 353 -10.70 6.62 16.62
C GLU A 353 -9.49 5.89 16.01
N ALA A 354 -8.91 6.48 14.97
CA ALA A 354 -7.87 5.91 14.11
C ALA A 354 -7.07 7.06 13.48
N ASP A 355 -5.73 7.01 13.54
CA ASP A 355 -4.79 7.93 12.87
C ASP A 355 -5.22 9.42 12.87
N ASP A 356 -5.41 9.94 14.09
CA ASP A 356 -5.89 11.29 14.43
C ASP A 356 -7.27 11.69 13.86
N VAL A 357 -7.96 10.78 13.18
CA VAL A 357 -9.37 10.89 12.78
C VAL A 357 -10.28 10.30 13.86
N VAL A 358 -11.38 11.00 14.10
CA VAL A 358 -12.55 10.46 14.82
C VAL A 358 -13.71 10.40 13.84
N SER A 359 -14.32 9.22 13.71
CA SER A 359 -15.49 9.01 12.83
C SER A 359 -16.66 8.40 13.59
N GLU A 360 -17.87 8.84 13.27
CA GLU A 360 -19.13 8.36 13.87
C GLU A 360 -20.09 7.87 12.76
N PHE A 361 -20.76 6.74 12.98
CA PHE A 361 -21.77 6.20 12.06
C PHE A 361 -22.98 5.63 12.81
N GLU A 362 -24.19 5.93 12.33
CA GLU A 362 -25.45 5.41 12.90
C GLU A 362 -26.23 4.56 11.89
N SER A 363 -26.66 3.38 12.33
CA SER A 363 -27.59 2.52 11.60
C SER A 363 -28.54 1.81 12.56
N HIS A 364 -29.29 0.80 12.11
CA HIS A 364 -30.22 0.06 12.96
C HIS A 364 -30.52 -1.35 12.43
N PHE A 365 -31.08 -2.21 13.28
CA PHE A 365 -31.78 -3.42 12.87
C PHE A 365 -33.14 -3.53 13.57
N LEU A 366 -34.07 -4.29 12.99
CA LEU A 366 -35.38 -4.52 13.62
C LEU A 366 -35.41 -5.85 14.38
N SER A 367 -36.17 -5.91 15.46
CA SER A 367 -36.50 -7.15 16.15
C SER A 367 -38.01 -7.42 16.11
N LYS A 368 -38.40 -8.62 15.67
CA LYS A 368 -39.79 -9.06 15.54
C LYS A 368 -39.90 -10.55 15.86
N LYS A 369 -40.90 -10.97 16.64
CA LYS A 369 -41.18 -12.40 16.87
C LYS A 369 -41.58 -13.16 15.60
N SER A 370 -42.21 -12.47 14.66
CA SER A 370 -42.66 -13.02 13.38
C SER A 370 -42.43 -12.01 12.26
N TYR A 371 -41.88 -12.52 11.15
CA TYR A 371 -41.66 -11.82 9.89
C TYR A 371 -41.45 -12.88 8.79
N GLU A 372 -41.69 -12.51 7.54
CA GLU A 372 -41.93 -13.47 6.46
C GLU A 372 -40.67 -14.03 5.81
N PHE A 373 -39.56 -13.26 5.79
CA PHE A 373 -38.32 -13.62 5.10
C PHE A 373 -37.06 -13.20 5.87
N ASP A 374 -36.06 -14.09 5.92
CA ASP A 374 -34.67 -13.67 6.05
C ASP A 374 -34.10 -13.36 4.66
N ILE A 375 -33.31 -12.28 4.59
CA ILE A 375 -32.38 -11.98 3.51
C ILE A 375 -30.99 -12.06 4.13
N LEU A 376 -30.17 -13.01 3.68
CA LEU A 376 -28.78 -13.18 4.12
C LEU A 376 -27.88 -12.77 2.96
N ARG A 377 -26.91 -11.90 3.23
CA ARG A 377 -26.08 -11.27 2.20
C ARG A 377 -24.61 -11.61 2.44
N GLU A 378 -24.01 -12.21 1.43
CA GLU A 378 -22.56 -12.41 1.31
C GLU A 378 -22.07 -11.40 0.26
N THR A 379 -21.87 -10.16 0.70
CA THR A 379 -21.21 -9.10 -0.07
C THR A 379 -19.96 -8.69 0.70
N PRO A 380 -18.84 -8.37 0.03
CA PRO A 380 -17.72 -7.70 0.67
C PRO A 380 -18.17 -6.49 1.50
N MET A 381 -17.41 -6.19 2.55
CA MET A 381 -17.63 -4.98 3.38
C MET A 381 -16.66 -3.86 3.00
N VAL A 382 -15.54 -4.24 2.39
CA VAL A 382 -14.44 -3.44 1.87
C VAL A 382 -14.09 -4.03 0.49
N ILE A 383 -13.82 -3.20 -0.52
CA ILE A 383 -13.22 -3.63 -1.79
C ILE A 383 -12.18 -2.63 -2.28
N ASP A 384 -11.25 -3.13 -3.08
CA ASP A 384 -10.29 -2.37 -3.86
C ASP A 384 -10.79 -2.23 -5.29
N PRO A 385 -11.05 -1.02 -5.81
CA PRO A 385 -11.62 -0.85 -7.15
C PRO A 385 -10.68 -1.33 -8.26
N LYS A 386 -9.35 -1.39 -8.04
CA LYS A 386 -8.38 -1.94 -9.01
C LYS A 386 -8.59 -3.44 -9.25
N LYS A 387 -9.08 -4.20 -8.25
CA LYS A 387 -9.31 -5.66 -8.36
C LYS A 387 -10.54 -6.06 -9.22
N GLY A 388 -11.13 -5.10 -9.94
CA GLY A 388 -12.08 -5.35 -11.01
C GLY A 388 -13.48 -5.81 -10.56
N TRP A 389 -13.76 -7.11 -10.66
CA TRP A 389 -15.11 -7.67 -10.55
C TRP A 389 -15.36 -8.42 -9.23
N PHE A 390 -16.10 -7.80 -8.32
CA PHE A 390 -16.51 -8.37 -7.02
C PHE A 390 -17.78 -9.18 -7.16
N GLU A 391 -17.96 -10.22 -6.33
CA GLU A 391 -19.19 -11.02 -6.30
C GLU A 391 -20.03 -10.68 -5.05
N SER A 392 -21.35 -10.65 -5.22
CA SER A 392 -22.33 -10.66 -4.13
C SER A 392 -23.29 -11.83 -4.29
N LYS A 393 -23.57 -12.53 -3.18
CA LYS A 393 -24.57 -13.61 -3.09
C LYS A 393 -25.63 -13.25 -2.08
N ILE A 394 -26.88 -13.61 -2.38
CA ILE A 394 -28.02 -13.38 -1.50
C ILE A 394 -28.80 -14.68 -1.35
N LYS A 395 -28.98 -15.14 -0.10
CA LYS A 395 -29.86 -16.26 0.25
C LYS A 395 -31.17 -15.74 0.81
N ILE A 396 -32.28 -16.31 0.35
CA ILE A 396 -33.62 -15.94 0.80
C ILE A 396 -34.27 -17.13 1.49
N VAL A 397 -34.59 -16.99 2.78
CA VAL A 397 -35.30 -18.03 3.56
C VAL A 397 -36.67 -17.49 3.93
N SER A 398 -37.72 -18.19 3.53
CA SER A 398 -39.10 -17.85 3.85
C SER A 398 -39.64 -18.65 5.03
N TYR A 399 -40.38 -17.97 5.90
CA TYR A 399 -41.07 -18.54 7.05
C TYR A 399 -42.59 -18.71 6.82
N ILE A 400 -43.06 -18.46 5.60
CA ILE A 400 -44.46 -18.61 5.19
C ILE A 400 -44.59 -19.58 4.00
N PRO A 401 -45.72 -20.31 3.86
CA PRO A 401 -45.92 -21.19 2.70
C PRO A 401 -46.12 -20.37 1.42
N ILE A 402 -45.12 -20.42 0.52
CA ILE A 402 -45.12 -19.75 -0.79
C ILE A 402 -44.53 -20.67 -1.86
N GLN A 403 -45.01 -20.55 -3.10
CA GLN A 403 -44.49 -21.30 -4.25
C GLN A 403 -43.45 -20.49 -5.02
N ASN A 404 -43.75 -19.23 -5.32
CA ASN A 404 -42.85 -18.30 -5.97
C ASN A 404 -42.89 -16.89 -5.35
N PHE A 405 -41.79 -16.15 -5.51
CA PHE A 405 -41.67 -14.73 -5.22
C PHE A 405 -40.65 -14.06 -6.15
N THR A 406 -40.62 -12.72 -6.13
CA THR A 406 -39.67 -11.90 -6.90
C THR A 406 -38.79 -11.10 -5.95
N LEU A 407 -37.46 -11.20 -6.10
CA LEU A 407 -36.50 -10.33 -5.40
C LEU A 407 -36.14 -9.13 -6.28
N LYS A 408 -36.03 -7.96 -5.65
CA LYS A 408 -35.46 -6.74 -6.24
C LYS A 408 -34.30 -6.23 -5.37
N GLU A 409 -33.12 -6.18 -5.95
CA GLU A 409 -31.93 -5.55 -5.37
C GLU A 409 -31.72 -4.15 -5.97
N TYR A 410 -31.14 -3.23 -5.22
CA TYR A 410 -30.93 -1.84 -5.62
C TYR A 410 -29.46 -1.46 -5.48
N LEU A 411 -28.82 -1.10 -6.58
CA LEU A 411 -27.41 -0.71 -6.65
C LEU A 411 -27.28 0.76 -7.09
N PRO A 412 -26.13 1.40 -6.81
CA PRO A 412 -25.74 2.66 -7.46
C PRO A 412 -25.82 2.55 -9.00
N LYS A 413 -26.08 3.66 -9.68
CA LYS A 413 -26.25 3.67 -11.16
C LYS A 413 -24.92 3.55 -11.91
N GLU A 414 -23.86 3.98 -11.24
CA GLU A 414 -22.47 4.03 -11.66
C GLU A 414 -21.77 2.65 -11.65
N PHE A 415 -22.38 1.63 -11.05
CA PHE A 415 -21.83 0.27 -11.05
C PHE A 415 -22.07 -0.41 -12.40
N GLN A 416 -21.04 -1.09 -12.90
CA GLN A 416 -21.23 -2.11 -13.93
C GLN A 416 -21.65 -3.43 -13.26
N VAL A 417 -22.53 -4.21 -13.89
CA VAL A 417 -23.10 -5.41 -13.27
C VAL A 417 -23.23 -6.55 -14.28
N LYS A 418 -22.77 -7.75 -13.90
CA LYS A 418 -22.94 -9.02 -14.62
C LYS A 418 -23.81 -9.95 -13.77
N THR A 419 -24.99 -10.32 -14.28
CA THR A 419 -25.94 -11.19 -13.56
C THR A 419 -26.93 -11.86 -14.52
N ASN A 420 -27.65 -12.88 -14.05
CA ASN A 420 -28.80 -13.49 -14.72
C ASN A 420 -30.14 -12.78 -14.39
N ALA A 421 -30.12 -11.72 -13.59
CA ALA A 421 -31.30 -10.90 -13.29
C ALA A 421 -31.76 -10.07 -14.50
N GLU A 422 -33.05 -9.70 -14.51
CA GLU A 422 -33.50 -8.56 -15.31
C GLU A 422 -32.91 -7.27 -14.72
N ILE A 423 -32.17 -6.51 -15.53
CA ILE A 423 -31.53 -5.25 -15.14
C ILE A 423 -32.40 -4.08 -15.60
N VAL A 424 -32.88 -3.27 -14.67
CA VAL A 424 -33.64 -2.05 -14.94
C VAL A 424 -32.86 -0.84 -14.42
N LYS A 425 -32.28 -0.05 -15.33
CA LYS A 425 -31.66 1.23 -14.97
C LYS A 425 -32.73 2.31 -14.82
N THR A 426 -32.56 3.15 -13.80
CA THR A 426 -33.37 4.33 -13.51
C THR A 426 -32.45 5.56 -13.40
N GLU A 427 -33.01 6.76 -13.36
CA GLU A 427 -32.25 8.03 -13.28
C GLU A 427 -31.15 8.05 -12.18
N ASN A 428 -31.40 7.34 -11.07
CA ASN A 428 -30.54 7.35 -9.88
C ASN A 428 -30.02 5.98 -9.43
N LYS A 429 -30.53 4.85 -9.96
CA LYS A 429 -30.18 3.49 -9.49
C LYS A 429 -30.24 2.42 -10.58
N THR A 430 -29.45 1.37 -10.40
CA THR A 430 -29.59 0.09 -11.12
C THR A 430 -30.42 -0.87 -10.26
N VAL A 431 -31.48 -1.46 -10.82
CA VAL A 431 -32.34 -2.44 -10.12
C VAL A 431 -32.14 -3.81 -10.73
N LEU A 432 -31.79 -4.81 -9.92
CA LEU A 432 -31.68 -6.20 -10.34
C LEU A 432 -32.93 -6.96 -9.90
N LYS A 433 -33.58 -7.68 -10.81
CA LYS A 433 -34.86 -8.36 -10.57
C LYS A 433 -34.77 -9.84 -10.94
N TRP A 434 -35.01 -10.71 -9.96
CA TRP A 434 -35.14 -12.16 -10.15
C TRP A 434 -36.55 -12.61 -9.83
N GLU A 435 -37.19 -13.30 -10.77
CA GLU A 435 -38.55 -13.83 -10.62
C GLU A 435 -38.56 -15.34 -10.37
N ASN A 436 -39.72 -15.87 -9.98
CA ASN A 436 -39.95 -17.31 -9.78
C ASN A 436 -39.02 -17.98 -8.74
N LEU A 437 -38.51 -17.21 -7.78
CA LEU A 437 -37.69 -17.72 -6.68
C LEU A 437 -38.53 -18.53 -5.68
N SER A 438 -37.96 -19.59 -5.13
CA SER A 438 -38.57 -20.46 -4.12
C SER A 438 -37.83 -20.38 -2.77
N ASN A 439 -38.39 -20.97 -1.71
CA ASN A 439 -37.77 -20.92 -0.37
C ASN A 439 -36.37 -21.56 -0.37
N GLY A 440 -35.36 -20.84 0.14
CA GLY A 440 -33.97 -21.28 0.18
C GLY A 440 -33.17 -20.94 -1.08
N SER A 441 -33.77 -20.24 -2.06
CA SER A 441 -33.08 -19.80 -3.26
C SER A 441 -31.86 -18.93 -2.96
N TRP A 442 -30.84 -19.09 -3.79
CA TRP A 442 -29.71 -18.19 -3.91
C TRP A 442 -29.81 -17.39 -5.19
N VAL A 443 -29.38 -16.13 -5.15
CA VAL A 443 -29.07 -15.33 -6.34
C VAL A 443 -27.68 -14.73 -6.20
N SER A 444 -27.03 -14.40 -7.32
CA SER A 444 -25.76 -13.70 -7.32
C SER A 444 -25.63 -12.71 -8.47
N TYR A 445 -24.70 -11.77 -8.30
CA TYR A 445 -24.26 -10.84 -9.33
C TYR A 445 -22.80 -10.49 -9.09
N LYS A 446 -22.07 -10.25 -10.17
CA LYS A 446 -20.77 -9.58 -10.11
C LYS A 446 -20.95 -8.09 -10.39
N PHE A 447 -20.16 -7.25 -9.75
CA PHE A 447 -20.17 -5.80 -9.96
C PHE A 447 -18.74 -5.24 -9.96
N SER A 448 -18.52 -4.19 -10.75
CA SER A 448 -17.36 -3.31 -10.62
C SER A 448 -17.85 -1.89 -10.28
N VAL A 449 -16.99 -1.10 -9.66
CA VAL A 449 -17.30 0.24 -9.14
C VAL A 449 -16.36 1.28 -9.76
N PRO A 450 -16.75 2.57 -9.83
CA PRO A 450 -15.84 3.63 -10.21
C PRO A 450 -14.59 3.67 -9.33
N TRP A 451 -13.46 4.08 -9.91
CA TRP A 451 -12.19 4.30 -9.22
C TRP A 451 -12.23 5.61 -8.43
N VAL A 452 -13.00 5.61 -7.34
CA VAL A 452 -13.19 6.77 -6.46
C VAL A 452 -13.14 6.30 -5.01
N TRP A 453 -12.20 6.85 -4.23
CA TRP A 453 -12.03 6.59 -2.80
C TRP A 453 -11.58 7.89 -2.07
N PRO A 454 -11.64 7.96 -0.72
CA PRO A 454 -12.47 7.11 0.13
C PRO A 454 -13.94 7.23 -0.31
N TYR A 455 -14.63 6.10 -0.36
CA TYR A 455 -16.05 6.08 -0.73
C TYR A 455 -16.82 5.03 0.05
N LEU A 456 -18.13 5.24 0.15
CA LEU A 456 -19.06 4.40 0.87
C LEU A 456 -20.33 4.27 0.01
N TYR A 457 -20.63 3.07 -0.44
CA TYR A 457 -21.80 2.77 -1.26
C TYR A 457 -22.92 2.10 -0.45
N GLU A 458 -24.16 2.32 -0.89
CA GLU A 458 -25.36 1.67 -0.34
C GLU A 458 -25.95 0.66 -1.34
N PHE A 459 -26.16 -0.55 -0.84
CA PHE A 459 -26.86 -1.65 -1.50
C PHE A 459 -28.24 -1.80 -0.85
N GLY A 460 -29.29 -1.93 -1.66
CA GLY A 460 -30.66 -2.10 -1.18
C GLY A 460 -31.30 -0.78 -0.68
N PRO A 461 -32.19 -0.86 0.35
CA PRO A 461 -32.70 -2.07 0.97
C PRO A 461 -33.48 -2.94 -0.04
N ALA A 462 -33.19 -4.24 -0.07
CA ALA A 462 -33.83 -5.19 -0.99
C ALA A 462 -35.34 -5.35 -0.73
N LYS A 463 -36.09 -5.75 -1.76
CA LYS A 463 -37.54 -5.97 -1.69
C LYS A 463 -37.93 -7.33 -2.24
N ILE A 464 -38.78 -8.05 -1.52
CA ILE A 464 -39.40 -9.29 -1.96
C ILE A 464 -40.88 -9.03 -2.23
N VAL A 465 -41.32 -9.27 -3.46
CA VAL A 465 -42.73 -9.20 -3.87
C VAL A 465 -43.31 -10.61 -3.89
N TYR A 466 -44.40 -10.83 -3.15
CA TYR A 466 -45.03 -12.15 -2.97
C TYR A 466 -46.53 -11.95 -2.65
N GLN A 467 -47.43 -12.71 -3.27
CA GLN A 467 -48.88 -12.70 -2.94
C GLN A 467 -49.49 -11.29 -2.75
N ASP A 468 -49.23 -10.37 -3.69
CA ASP A 468 -49.64 -8.95 -3.67
C ASP A 468 -49.13 -8.11 -2.46
N LYS A 469 -48.14 -8.63 -1.73
CA LYS A 469 -47.44 -7.98 -0.63
C LYS A 469 -45.99 -7.69 -0.99
N ILE A 470 -45.41 -6.76 -0.24
CA ILE A 470 -43.99 -6.41 -0.32
C ILE A 470 -43.38 -6.58 1.07
N PHE A 471 -42.40 -7.47 1.18
CA PHE A 471 -41.44 -7.47 2.28
C PHE A 471 -40.26 -6.59 1.87
N GLN A 472 -39.78 -5.74 2.77
CA GLN A 472 -38.65 -4.86 2.53
C GLN A 472 -37.61 -5.06 3.64
N GLU A 473 -36.34 -5.15 3.22
CA GLU A 473 -35.17 -5.14 4.09
C GLU A 473 -35.16 -3.88 4.98
N ALA A 474 -34.85 -4.03 6.26
CA ALA A 474 -34.96 -2.93 7.24
C ALA A 474 -33.97 -1.78 7.00
N ARG A 475 -32.79 -2.11 6.46
CA ARG A 475 -31.65 -1.22 6.26
C ARG A 475 -30.89 -1.62 4.99
N PRO A 476 -30.14 -0.71 4.34
CA PRO A 476 -29.24 -1.07 3.26
C PRO A 476 -28.01 -1.83 3.79
N TRP A 477 -27.21 -2.41 2.90
CA TRP A 477 -25.85 -2.87 3.20
C TRP A 477 -24.85 -1.79 2.76
N TYR A 478 -23.79 -1.58 3.53
CA TYR A 478 -22.74 -0.60 3.22
C TYR A 478 -21.49 -1.29 2.71
N LEU A 479 -20.87 -0.71 1.69
CA LEU A 479 -19.60 -1.15 1.12
C LEU A 479 -18.62 0.01 1.14
N ALA A 480 -17.51 -0.14 1.86
CA ALA A 480 -16.39 0.79 1.82
C ALA A 480 -15.49 0.50 0.62
N ILE A 481 -14.88 1.56 0.06
CA ILE A 481 -13.85 1.48 -0.97
C ILE A 481 -12.49 1.80 -0.35
N ASP A 482 -11.54 0.91 -0.61
CA ASP A 482 -10.18 0.82 -0.08
C ASP A 482 -9.27 0.30 -1.21
N PRO A 483 -8.56 1.16 -1.95
CA PRO A 483 -7.50 0.67 -2.82
C PRO A 483 -6.37 0.10 -1.96
N SER A 484 -5.94 -1.13 -2.23
CA SER A 484 -4.70 -1.61 -1.61
C SER A 484 -3.53 -0.83 -2.17
N PHE A 485 -3.02 0.09 -1.37
CA PHE A 485 -1.89 0.92 -1.75
C PHE A 485 -0.59 0.12 -1.63
N ASN A 486 -0.14 -0.36 -2.77
CA ASN A 486 1.13 -1.05 -2.95
C ASN A 486 2.33 -0.07 -3.01
N TYR A 487 2.26 1.10 -2.38
CA TYR A 487 3.42 2.00 -2.26
C TYR A 487 3.62 2.49 -0.82
N THR A 488 4.88 2.59 -0.38
CA THR A 488 5.27 3.28 0.86
C THR A 488 5.84 4.64 0.51
N GLU A 489 5.52 5.65 1.30
CA GLU A 489 6.02 7.01 1.15
C GLU A 489 7.19 7.23 2.12
N HIS A 490 8.33 7.66 1.59
CA HIS A 490 9.49 8.10 2.37
C HIS A 490 9.70 9.60 2.17
N LEU A 491 9.81 10.33 3.28
CA LEU A 491 9.89 11.78 3.26
C LEU A 491 11.36 12.24 3.31
N ILE A 492 11.79 12.96 2.28
CA ILE A 492 13.12 13.58 2.23
C ILE A 492 13.06 14.93 2.97
N ASP A 493 12.15 15.83 2.57
CA ASP A 493 11.95 17.13 3.23
C ASP A 493 10.48 17.57 3.24
N SER A 494 10.09 18.35 4.24
CA SER A 494 8.82 19.08 4.27
C SER A 494 8.98 20.43 4.97
N GLY A 495 8.93 21.53 4.22
CA GLY A 495 9.18 22.85 4.78
C GLY A 495 9.34 23.97 3.74
N THR A 496 9.58 25.18 4.21
CA THR A 496 9.77 26.38 3.36
C THR A 496 11.07 26.41 2.55
N ASN A 497 11.89 25.37 2.64
CA ASN A 497 13.20 25.29 1.97
C ASN A 497 13.08 24.66 0.57
N VAL A 498 11.98 23.97 0.27
CA VAL A 498 11.72 23.32 -1.03
C VAL A 498 10.41 23.84 -1.62
N TYR A 499 10.41 25.09 -2.06
CA TYR A 499 9.28 25.66 -2.78
C TYR A 499 9.55 25.56 -4.28
N ARG A 500 8.65 24.88 -5.01
CA ARG A 500 8.75 24.65 -6.47
C ARG A 500 10.11 24.12 -6.90
N VAL A 501 10.40 22.88 -6.49
CA VAL A 501 11.46 22.13 -7.14
C VAL A 501 11.09 21.96 -8.60
N MET A 502 11.98 22.34 -9.51
CA MET A 502 11.74 22.24 -10.96
C MET A 502 12.36 20.98 -11.52
N ASP A 503 13.52 20.59 -11.00
CA ASP A 503 14.33 19.46 -11.41
C ASP A 503 15.14 18.91 -10.19
N ILE A 504 15.54 17.63 -10.26
CA ILE A 504 16.16 16.85 -9.18
C ILE A 504 17.00 15.66 -9.68
N GLU A 505 18.26 15.62 -9.28
CA GLU A 505 19.20 14.54 -9.59
C GLU A 505 19.43 13.54 -8.44
N VAL A 506 19.70 12.28 -8.81
CA VAL A 506 19.75 11.13 -7.87
C VAL A 506 21.02 10.29 -8.06
N LEU A 507 22.04 10.53 -7.23
CA LEU A 507 23.36 9.91 -7.35
C LEU A 507 24.09 9.84 -5.99
N ASP A 508 25.14 9.03 -5.90
CA ASP A 508 26.06 8.95 -4.75
C ASP A 508 27.00 10.19 -4.76
N PHE A 509 26.47 11.33 -4.30
CA PHE A 509 27.07 12.65 -4.51
C PHE A 509 28.36 12.86 -3.69
N ASP A 510 28.44 12.33 -2.45
CA ASP A 510 29.66 12.38 -1.63
C ASP A 510 30.52 11.10 -1.61
N LYS A 511 30.14 10.11 -2.44
CA LYS A 511 30.90 8.89 -2.75
C LYS A 511 31.06 7.99 -1.51
N ASP A 512 30.06 7.99 -0.63
CA ASP A 512 29.99 7.13 0.56
C ASP A 512 29.31 5.77 0.28
N GLY A 513 28.58 5.66 -0.83
CA GLY A 513 27.95 4.45 -1.34
C GLY A 513 26.44 4.40 -1.21
N ASP A 514 25.81 5.42 -0.62
CA ASP A 514 24.36 5.58 -0.54
C ASP A 514 23.89 6.67 -1.54
N LEU A 515 22.71 6.50 -2.17
CA LEU A 515 22.19 7.50 -3.12
C LEU A 515 21.61 8.73 -2.39
N ASP A 516 22.00 9.91 -2.88
CA ASP A 516 21.57 11.23 -2.43
C ASP A 516 20.59 11.88 -3.40
N PHE A 517 20.09 13.08 -3.04
CA PHE A 517 19.30 13.94 -3.91
C PHE A 517 19.93 15.32 -4.02
N VAL A 518 20.10 15.86 -5.23
CA VAL A 518 20.43 17.26 -5.49
C VAL A 518 19.27 17.88 -6.24
N ALA A 519 18.74 19.04 -5.84
CA ALA A 519 17.55 19.60 -6.51
C ALA A 519 17.57 21.14 -6.60
N CYS A 520 17.01 21.67 -7.68
CA CYS A 520 16.85 23.10 -7.89
C CYS A 520 15.44 23.57 -7.52
N ALA A 521 15.33 24.63 -6.72
CA ALA A 521 14.06 25.11 -6.16
C ALA A 521 13.75 26.54 -6.62
N TYR A 522 13.16 26.67 -7.82
CA TYR A 522 12.69 27.93 -8.44
C TYR A 522 11.91 28.86 -7.51
N GLY A 523 11.16 28.31 -6.56
CA GLY A 523 10.36 29.10 -5.63
C GLY A 523 11.13 29.55 -4.38
N SER A 524 12.18 28.83 -4.00
CA SER A 524 13.11 29.21 -2.93
C SER A 524 14.25 30.09 -3.45
N ASP A 525 14.54 30.04 -4.76
CA ASP A 525 15.74 30.56 -5.40
C ASP A 525 17.03 29.91 -4.84
N GLU A 526 16.98 28.59 -4.59
CA GLU A 526 18.02 27.80 -3.92
C GLU A 526 18.34 26.50 -4.68
N ILE A 527 19.60 26.07 -4.66
CA ILE A 527 20.02 24.70 -5.02
C ILE A 527 20.44 23.99 -3.73
N ASN A 528 19.88 22.80 -3.48
CA ASN A 528 20.06 22.07 -2.23
C ASN A 528 20.45 20.60 -2.49
N TRP A 529 21.21 20.01 -1.57
CA TRP A 529 21.58 18.59 -1.56
C TRP A 529 21.11 17.93 -0.25
N TRP A 530 20.50 16.76 -0.36
CA TRP A 530 20.05 15.93 0.75
C TRP A 530 20.92 14.67 0.83
N SER A 531 21.99 14.78 1.62
CA SER A 531 22.85 13.64 1.97
C SER A 531 22.09 12.60 2.77
N ASN A 532 21.94 11.40 2.20
CA ASN A 532 21.47 10.19 2.85
C ASN A 532 22.41 9.84 4.02
N GLN A 533 21.91 9.07 4.99
CA GLN A 533 22.67 8.72 6.19
C GLN A 533 22.76 7.19 6.37
N GLY A 534 22.65 6.45 5.27
CA GLY A 534 22.73 4.99 5.19
C GLY A 534 21.55 4.24 5.83
N ASP A 535 20.38 4.88 5.90
CA ASP A 535 19.12 4.24 6.34
C ASP A 535 17.92 4.49 5.41
N ASN A 536 18.16 5.19 4.28
CA ASN A 536 17.17 5.56 3.25
C ASN A 536 15.95 6.37 3.77
N GLN A 537 16.01 6.86 5.01
CA GLN A 537 14.90 7.53 5.72
C GLN A 537 15.32 8.85 6.38
N THR A 538 16.61 9.01 6.66
CA THR A 538 17.20 10.15 7.34
C THR A 538 18.09 10.90 6.35
N PHE A 539 17.72 12.13 6.03
CA PHE A 539 18.44 12.98 5.09
C PHE A 539 18.95 14.26 5.76
N THR A 540 20.14 14.72 5.39
CA THR A 540 20.75 15.97 5.83
C THR A 540 20.72 16.99 4.69
N ASN A 541 19.81 17.96 4.77
CA ASN A 541 19.73 19.08 3.83
C ASN A 541 20.96 20.01 4.00
N ILE A 542 21.66 20.26 2.89
CA ILE A 542 22.82 21.12 2.70
C ILE A 542 22.49 22.10 1.57
N LEU A 543 22.42 23.39 1.89
CA LEU A 543 22.27 24.45 0.89
C LEU A 543 23.58 24.59 0.10
N ILE A 544 23.52 24.38 -1.22
CA ILE A 544 24.66 24.53 -2.14
C ILE A 544 24.82 26.02 -2.50
N GLN A 545 23.76 26.65 -3.01
CA GLN A 545 23.78 28.02 -3.53
C GLN A 545 22.42 28.73 -3.36
N ASP A 546 22.45 30.05 -3.12
CA ASP A 546 21.28 30.92 -2.99
C ASP A 546 21.43 32.28 -3.71
N THR A 547 20.38 33.10 -3.63
CA THR A 547 20.29 34.43 -4.25
C THR A 547 21.52 35.32 -3.95
N PRO A 548 22.00 36.13 -4.92
CA PRO A 548 21.28 36.59 -6.11
C PRO A 548 21.49 35.75 -7.37
N ASN A 549 22.23 34.64 -7.29
CA ASN A 549 22.76 33.99 -8.50
C ASN A 549 21.87 32.87 -9.07
N THR A 550 20.71 32.63 -8.45
CA THR A 550 19.83 31.46 -8.63
C THR A 550 18.34 31.82 -8.72
N ASP A 551 17.98 33.10 -8.94
CA ASP A 551 16.57 33.53 -9.09
C ASP A 551 15.95 32.77 -10.29
N GLY A 552 14.89 32.02 -10.01
CA GLY A 552 14.23 31.18 -11.00
C GLY A 552 15.11 30.10 -11.64
N VAL A 553 15.97 29.41 -10.87
CA VAL A 553 16.62 28.17 -11.32
C VAL A 553 15.57 27.15 -11.78
N LYS A 554 15.77 26.57 -12.97
CA LYS A 554 14.81 25.64 -13.60
C LYS A 554 15.34 24.23 -13.76
N ASP A 555 16.65 24.07 -13.85
CA ASP A 555 17.26 22.83 -14.30
C ASP A 555 18.72 22.73 -13.80
N ILE A 556 19.19 21.52 -13.50
CA ILE A 556 20.54 21.21 -12.99
C ILE A 556 21.11 19.91 -13.56
N GLU A 557 22.42 19.91 -13.81
CA GLU A 557 23.16 18.73 -14.24
C GLU A 557 24.31 18.40 -13.29
N VAL A 558 24.56 17.12 -13.01
CA VAL A 558 25.46 16.69 -11.91
C VAL A 558 26.51 15.67 -12.36
N LEU A 559 27.76 16.13 -12.48
CA LEU A 559 28.88 15.37 -13.02
C LEU A 559 30.23 15.90 -12.53
N ASP A 560 31.30 15.13 -12.78
CA ASP A 560 32.70 15.53 -12.57
C ASP A 560 33.11 16.48 -13.73
N PHE A 561 32.75 17.76 -13.62
CA PHE A 561 32.75 18.70 -14.75
C PHE A 561 34.16 19.24 -15.06
N ASP A 562 35.01 19.41 -14.05
CA ASP A 562 36.41 19.83 -14.23
C ASP A 562 37.42 18.67 -14.28
N GLY A 563 36.97 17.43 -14.00
CA GLY A 563 37.76 16.21 -14.07
C GLY A 563 38.70 15.99 -12.88
N ASP A 564 38.50 16.68 -11.74
CA ASP A 564 39.27 16.46 -10.51
C ASP A 564 38.89 15.20 -9.74
N GLY A 565 37.69 14.65 -10.00
CA GLY A 565 37.20 13.41 -9.40
C GLY A 565 36.18 13.59 -8.27
N ASP A 566 35.68 14.80 -8.01
CA ASP A 566 34.49 15.07 -7.18
C ASP A 566 33.24 15.30 -8.08
N TYR A 567 32.05 15.59 -7.52
CA TYR A 567 30.83 15.87 -8.32
C TYR A 567 30.43 17.34 -8.18
N ASP A 568 30.31 18.03 -9.32
CA ASP A 568 29.91 19.43 -9.47
C ASP A 568 28.42 19.55 -9.86
N VAL A 569 27.88 20.77 -9.84
CA VAL A 569 26.52 21.06 -10.31
C VAL A 569 26.54 22.17 -11.35
N VAL A 570 26.17 21.86 -12.59
CA VAL A 570 25.86 22.83 -13.67
C VAL A 570 24.39 23.22 -13.54
N TYR A 571 24.01 24.46 -13.88
CA TYR A 571 22.63 24.93 -13.71
C TYR A 571 22.18 26.06 -14.64
N ALA A 572 20.88 26.08 -14.93
CA ALA A 572 20.17 27.14 -15.64
C ALA A 572 19.30 28.00 -14.70
N ALA A 573 19.70 29.25 -14.48
CA ALA A 573 18.92 30.27 -13.76
C ALA A 573 18.15 31.17 -14.74
N GLY A 574 16.89 30.81 -14.96
CA GLY A 574 16.00 31.43 -15.95
C GLY A 574 15.78 32.92 -15.71
N LEU A 575 15.49 33.35 -14.47
CA LEU A 575 15.18 34.76 -14.19
C LEU A 575 16.43 35.66 -14.07
N GLU A 576 17.61 35.08 -13.86
CA GLU A 576 18.91 35.78 -13.93
C GLU A 576 19.54 35.76 -15.35
N ASN A 577 18.94 35.07 -16.33
CA ASN A 577 19.49 34.88 -17.68
C ASN A 577 20.91 34.25 -17.66
N ARG A 578 21.12 33.29 -16.76
CA ARG A 578 22.45 32.80 -16.37
C ARG A 578 22.56 31.28 -16.50
N ILE A 579 23.68 30.84 -17.07
CA ILE A 579 24.13 29.44 -17.08
C ILE A 579 25.47 29.42 -16.37
N ALA A 580 25.63 28.55 -15.38
CA ALA A 580 26.77 28.53 -14.48
C ALA A 580 27.03 27.11 -13.95
N TRP A 581 28.17 26.91 -13.30
CA TRP A 581 28.48 25.69 -12.57
C TRP A 581 29.09 25.96 -11.19
N LEU A 582 28.99 24.97 -10.32
CA LEU A 582 29.31 25.05 -8.89
C LEU A 582 30.39 23.99 -8.58
N GLU A 583 31.65 24.44 -8.54
CA GLU A 583 32.86 23.62 -8.31
C GLU A 583 32.88 23.08 -6.88
N ASN A 584 32.83 21.75 -6.72
CA ASN A 584 32.89 21.06 -5.44
C ASN A 584 34.30 20.53 -5.17
N SER A 585 35.16 21.32 -4.51
CA SER A 585 36.56 20.92 -4.26
C SER A 585 36.75 19.77 -3.22
N GLY A 586 35.78 18.87 -3.04
CA GLY A 586 35.84 17.61 -2.28
C GLY A 586 35.98 17.68 -0.76
N ASN A 587 36.22 18.86 -0.19
CA ASN A 587 36.91 18.94 1.10
C ASN A 587 36.12 19.55 2.27
N ASN A 588 34.91 20.09 2.08
CA ASN A 588 34.02 20.57 3.17
C ASN A 588 32.56 20.94 2.73
N GLN A 589 31.99 20.35 1.66
CA GLN A 589 30.65 20.76 1.15
C GLN A 589 30.61 22.26 0.79
N SER A 590 31.63 22.73 0.07
CA SER A 590 31.87 24.15 -0.21
C SER A 590 32.05 24.32 -1.71
N PHE A 591 31.17 25.10 -2.31
CA PHE A 591 31.09 25.27 -3.75
C PHE A 591 31.67 26.61 -4.21
N THR A 592 32.30 26.64 -5.39
CA THR A 592 32.73 27.89 -6.06
C THR A 592 31.90 28.12 -7.32
N ASP A 593 31.23 29.26 -7.40
CA ASP A 593 30.34 29.62 -8.51
C ASP A 593 31.10 30.26 -9.68
N HIS A 594 30.96 29.67 -10.86
CA HIS A 594 31.59 30.07 -12.12
C HIS A 594 30.54 30.23 -13.22
N GLU A 595 30.54 31.38 -13.90
CA GLU A 595 29.57 31.69 -14.95
C GLU A 595 30.04 31.21 -16.32
N ILE A 596 29.22 30.41 -17.00
CA ILE A 596 29.51 29.86 -18.34
C ILE A 596 29.22 30.90 -19.42
N ASN A 597 28.14 31.68 -19.25
CA ASN A 597 27.67 32.63 -20.25
C ASN A 597 28.17 34.09 -20.11
N GLU A 598 29.17 34.37 -19.24
CA GLU A 598 29.65 35.75 -18.93
C GLU A 598 30.02 36.57 -20.19
N SER A 599 30.56 35.90 -21.22
CA SER A 599 30.99 36.52 -22.48
C SER A 599 29.96 36.41 -23.62
N ALA A 600 28.82 35.76 -23.39
CA ALA A 600 27.79 35.55 -24.39
C ALA A 600 26.82 36.74 -24.49
N THR A 601 26.06 36.77 -25.58
CA THR A 601 24.96 37.73 -25.78
C THR A 601 23.75 36.96 -26.26
N TYR A 602 22.55 37.33 -25.80
CA TYR A 602 21.31 36.57 -26.01
C TYR A 602 21.41 35.23 -25.28
N CYS A 603 21.05 35.22 -24.00
CA CYS A 603 20.94 34.06 -23.11
C CYS A 603 19.73 34.24 -22.19
N ASP A 604 18.65 34.80 -22.72
CA ASP A 604 17.50 35.22 -21.93
C ASP A 604 16.61 34.00 -21.61
N ASN A 605 16.25 33.84 -20.32
CA ASN A 605 15.41 32.77 -19.81
C ASN A 605 15.87 31.33 -20.21
N PRO A 606 17.12 30.91 -19.90
CA PRO A 606 17.51 29.51 -20.06
C PRO A 606 16.52 28.61 -19.33
N SER A 607 16.01 27.59 -20.00
CA SER A 607 14.98 26.71 -19.46
C SER A 607 15.50 25.37 -18.98
N ASP A 608 16.56 24.88 -19.62
CA ASP A 608 16.98 23.49 -19.65
C ASP A 608 18.39 23.41 -20.28
N ILE A 609 19.26 22.51 -19.80
CA ILE A 609 20.66 22.33 -20.19
C ILE A 609 21.10 20.87 -20.22
N GLU A 610 22.00 20.58 -21.15
CA GLU A 610 22.48 19.23 -21.46
C GLU A 610 24.02 19.21 -21.48
N VAL A 611 24.65 18.32 -20.71
CA VAL A 611 26.10 18.38 -20.43
C VAL A 611 26.86 17.13 -20.88
N LEU A 612 27.61 17.27 -21.98
CA LEU A 612 28.30 16.18 -22.65
C LEU A 612 29.50 16.66 -23.48
N ASP A 613 30.40 15.75 -23.84
CA ASP A 613 31.52 15.99 -24.78
C ASP A 613 30.98 16.05 -26.23
N PHE A 614 30.35 17.18 -26.59
CA PHE A 614 29.54 17.31 -27.80
C PHE A 614 30.38 17.26 -29.09
N ASP A 615 31.61 17.81 -29.09
CA ASP A 615 32.54 17.72 -30.24
C ASP A 615 33.68 16.69 -30.13
N ARG A 616 33.69 15.92 -29.04
CA ARG A 616 34.55 14.72 -28.84
C ARG A 616 36.02 15.04 -28.80
N ASP A 617 36.36 16.21 -28.26
CA ASP A 617 37.74 16.59 -27.95
C ASP A 617 38.18 16.12 -26.55
N GLY A 618 37.22 15.77 -25.69
CA GLY A 618 37.42 15.16 -24.38
C GLY A 618 37.09 16.06 -23.19
N ASP A 619 36.63 17.28 -23.43
CA ASP A 619 36.17 18.24 -22.41
C ASP A 619 34.62 18.34 -22.43
N TYR A 620 33.97 18.51 -21.28
CA TYR A 620 32.50 18.64 -21.23
C TYR A 620 32.03 20.00 -21.73
N ASP A 621 31.06 20.00 -22.65
CA ASP A 621 30.33 21.16 -23.17
C ASP A 621 28.95 21.29 -22.52
N VAL A 622 28.28 22.43 -22.73
CA VAL A 622 26.87 22.61 -22.33
C VAL A 622 26.02 23.01 -23.53
N VAL A 623 25.01 22.21 -23.88
CA VAL A 623 23.93 22.59 -24.80
C VAL A 623 22.78 23.19 -23.96
N ALA A 624 22.04 24.16 -24.48
CA ALA A 624 21.01 24.87 -23.70
C ALA A 624 19.82 25.32 -24.55
N ALA A 625 18.62 25.13 -24.00
CA ALA A 625 17.39 25.77 -24.45
C ALA A 625 17.28 27.20 -23.86
N LEU A 626 17.13 28.20 -24.72
CA LEU A 626 17.00 29.61 -24.35
C LEU A 626 15.59 30.11 -24.70
N GLN A 627 14.70 30.03 -23.73
CA GLN A 627 13.26 30.11 -23.96
C GLN A 627 12.78 31.47 -24.44
N ASP A 628 13.35 32.59 -23.98
CA ASP A 628 12.93 33.94 -24.39
C ASP A 628 13.73 34.48 -25.60
N ASP A 629 14.78 33.78 -26.03
CA ASP A 629 15.60 34.09 -27.22
C ASP A 629 15.24 33.23 -28.46
N ASP A 630 14.30 32.29 -28.32
CA ASP A 630 13.88 31.32 -29.35
C ASP A 630 15.07 30.56 -29.96
N GLU A 631 15.89 29.95 -29.09
CA GLU A 631 17.22 29.47 -29.47
C GLU A 631 17.67 28.20 -28.73
N ILE A 632 18.34 27.31 -29.46
CA ILE A 632 19.18 26.23 -28.94
C ILE A 632 20.65 26.60 -29.18
N SER A 633 21.45 26.59 -28.13
CA SER A 633 22.84 27.03 -28.12
C SER A 633 23.78 25.95 -27.60
N TRP A 634 24.99 25.92 -28.12
CA TRP A 634 26.08 25.11 -27.60
C TRP A 634 27.17 26.03 -27.05
N PHE A 635 27.41 25.95 -25.74
CA PHE A 635 28.51 26.60 -25.05
C PHE A 635 29.68 25.64 -25.03
N ARG A 636 30.51 25.75 -26.08
CA ARG A 636 31.67 24.87 -26.23
C ARG A 636 32.79 25.26 -25.27
N ASN A 637 33.27 24.31 -24.51
CA ASN A 637 34.47 24.37 -23.70
C ASN A 637 35.71 24.31 -24.59
N GLU A 638 36.66 25.24 -24.43
CA GLU A 638 37.88 25.26 -25.24
C GLU A 638 39.09 24.60 -24.54
N GLY A 639 38.85 23.84 -23.45
CA GLY A 639 39.86 23.12 -22.63
C GLY A 639 40.86 23.99 -21.85
N ASP A 640 41.05 25.25 -22.25
CA ASP A 640 42.01 26.21 -21.70
C ASP A 640 41.51 26.85 -20.37
N ASN A 641 41.24 26.01 -19.35
CA ASN A 641 40.64 26.34 -18.04
C ASN A 641 39.13 26.71 -18.10
N LEU A 642 38.30 25.83 -18.68
CA LEU A 642 36.83 25.98 -18.71
C LEU A 642 36.39 27.34 -19.26
N THR A 643 36.93 27.72 -20.42
CA THR A 643 36.54 28.94 -21.13
C THR A 643 35.57 28.60 -22.26
N PHE A 644 34.40 29.23 -22.27
CA PHE A 644 33.30 28.85 -23.17
C PHE A 644 33.13 29.78 -24.38
N THR A 645 32.90 29.19 -25.55
CA THR A 645 32.47 29.87 -26.78
C THR A 645 31.01 29.50 -27.08
N LYS A 646 30.09 30.47 -27.07
CA LYS A 646 28.72 30.24 -27.53
C LYS A 646 28.66 30.08 -29.06
N VAL A 647 28.20 28.92 -29.50
CA VAL A 647 27.78 28.56 -30.87
C VAL A 647 26.26 28.51 -30.92
N ILE A 648 25.66 29.02 -31.99
CA ILE A 648 24.21 29.00 -32.21
C ILE A 648 23.89 27.79 -33.07
N ILE A 649 23.15 26.82 -32.55
CA ILE A 649 22.70 25.64 -33.30
C ILE A 649 21.45 26.00 -34.10
N LEU A 650 20.42 26.48 -33.39
CA LEU A 650 19.15 26.89 -33.97
C LEU A 650 18.72 28.19 -33.29
N ARG A 651 18.36 29.22 -34.07
CA ARG A 651 17.74 30.46 -33.55
C ARG A 651 16.67 30.94 -34.52
N TYR A 652 15.53 31.38 -33.98
CA TYR A 652 14.43 32.07 -34.67
C TYR A 652 14.40 31.90 -36.20
N ASN A 653 13.78 30.81 -36.65
CA ASN A 653 13.10 30.81 -37.93
C ASN A 653 11.62 31.17 -37.69
N ALA A 654 10.75 31.17 -38.71
CA ALA A 654 9.36 31.61 -38.54
C ALA A 654 8.47 30.62 -37.73
N ASN A 655 9.02 29.48 -37.31
CA ASN A 655 8.37 28.31 -36.72
C ASN A 655 9.16 27.83 -35.47
N LEU A 656 9.63 28.76 -34.65
CA LEU A 656 10.33 28.48 -33.39
C LEU A 656 10.02 29.62 -32.41
N ASP A 657 9.24 29.32 -31.37
CA ASP A 657 8.83 30.23 -30.30
C ASP A 657 8.84 29.41 -28.98
N GLY A 658 9.59 29.87 -27.97
CA GLY A 658 9.62 29.26 -26.65
C GLY A 658 10.13 27.82 -26.59
N VAL A 659 11.34 27.55 -27.11
CA VAL A 659 12.05 26.28 -26.83
C VAL A 659 12.18 26.13 -25.33
N ARG A 660 11.73 25.00 -24.80
CA ARG A 660 11.67 24.76 -23.36
C ARG A 660 12.60 23.65 -22.89
N ASP A 661 12.88 22.72 -23.78
CA ASP A 661 13.29 21.36 -23.44
C ASP A 661 14.08 20.77 -24.62
N ILE A 662 15.21 20.12 -24.35
CA ILE A 662 16.15 19.52 -25.31
C ILE A 662 16.70 18.19 -24.79
N GLU A 663 16.97 17.28 -25.71
CA GLU A 663 17.46 15.92 -25.44
C GLU A 663 18.60 15.60 -26.42
N VAL A 664 19.81 15.28 -25.94
CA VAL A 664 21.04 15.22 -26.75
C VAL A 664 21.68 13.82 -26.81
N LEU A 665 21.49 13.15 -27.95
CA LEU A 665 21.92 11.76 -28.16
C LEU A 665 22.17 11.44 -29.64
N ASP A 666 22.80 10.30 -29.92
CA ASP A 666 22.95 9.74 -31.28
C ASP A 666 21.62 9.09 -31.73
N PHE A 667 20.64 9.94 -32.09
CA PHE A 667 19.26 9.57 -32.43
C PHE A 667 19.21 8.62 -33.64
N ASP A 668 20.12 8.83 -34.61
CA ASP A 668 20.09 8.25 -35.96
C ASP A 668 21.09 7.09 -36.17
N GLY A 669 22.01 6.90 -35.21
CA GLY A 669 22.96 5.80 -35.17
C GLY A 669 24.14 5.94 -36.14
N ASP A 670 24.30 7.10 -36.79
CA ASP A 670 25.51 7.41 -37.57
C ASP A 670 26.74 7.68 -36.69
N GLY A 671 26.50 7.91 -35.41
CA GLY A 671 27.54 8.11 -34.43
C GLY A 671 27.91 9.57 -34.27
N ASP A 672 27.05 10.56 -34.49
CA ASP A 672 27.25 11.96 -34.09
C ASP A 672 26.06 12.44 -33.23
N TYR A 673 26.27 13.43 -32.34
CA TYR A 673 25.20 13.86 -31.41
C TYR A 673 24.17 14.76 -32.11
N ASP A 674 22.90 14.36 -32.00
CA ASP A 674 21.70 15.07 -32.45
C ASP A 674 20.96 15.72 -31.28
N ILE A 675 19.90 16.48 -31.56
CA ILE A 675 19.07 17.13 -30.53
C ILE A 675 17.57 16.93 -30.80
N GLY A 676 16.87 16.20 -29.95
CA GLY A 676 15.41 16.28 -29.82
C GLY A 676 15.02 17.57 -29.09
N TYR A 677 13.89 18.20 -29.42
CA TYR A 677 13.44 19.39 -28.67
C TYR A 677 11.93 19.62 -28.68
N ALA A 678 11.44 20.25 -27.60
CA ALA A 678 10.08 20.79 -27.50
C ALA A 678 10.08 22.34 -27.52
N ALA A 679 9.21 22.91 -28.36
CA ALA A 679 8.93 24.34 -28.40
C ALA A 679 7.49 24.60 -27.97
N THR A 680 7.33 25.01 -26.72
CA THR A 680 6.05 25.08 -26.01
C THR A 680 5.11 26.16 -26.56
N LEU A 681 5.63 27.28 -27.06
CA LEU A 681 4.81 28.40 -27.55
C LEU A 681 4.45 28.26 -29.04
N GLU A 682 5.18 27.42 -29.78
CA GLU A 682 4.92 27.06 -31.19
C GLU A 682 4.10 25.75 -31.33
N ASP A 683 3.71 25.10 -30.23
CA ASP A 683 3.01 23.80 -30.19
C ASP A 683 3.74 22.72 -31.02
N ARG A 684 5.04 22.52 -30.74
CA ARG A 684 5.97 21.79 -31.61
C ARG A 684 6.90 20.81 -30.89
N ILE A 685 7.09 19.64 -31.52
CA ILE A 685 8.18 18.67 -31.25
C ILE A 685 8.97 18.50 -32.54
N ALA A 686 10.30 18.49 -32.47
CA ALA A 686 11.18 18.28 -33.62
C ALA A 686 12.53 17.67 -33.23
N TRP A 687 13.28 17.23 -34.23
CA TRP A 687 14.60 16.63 -34.10
C TRP A 687 15.57 17.34 -35.05
N LEU A 688 16.69 17.81 -34.50
CA LEU A 688 17.80 18.41 -35.23
C LEU A 688 18.87 17.37 -35.49
N ARG A 689 18.84 16.73 -36.67
CA ARG A 689 19.90 15.82 -37.06
C ARG A 689 21.16 16.58 -37.48
N ASN A 690 22.27 16.32 -36.80
CA ASN A 690 23.62 16.76 -37.11
C ASN A 690 24.08 16.21 -38.48
N SER A 691 25.15 16.76 -39.03
CA SER A 691 25.77 16.26 -40.29
C SER A 691 27.21 15.78 -40.07
N GLY A 692 27.59 15.54 -38.81
CA GLY A 692 28.95 15.18 -38.40
C GLY A 692 29.97 16.32 -38.49
N ASP A 693 29.52 17.57 -38.41
CA ASP A 693 30.40 18.76 -38.37
C ASP A 693 30.09 19.73 -37.22
N ASN A 694 29.12 19.36 -36.37
CA ASN A 694 28.60 20.10 -35.21
C ASN A 694 28.19 21.55 -35.51
N GLN A 695 27.85 21.83 -36.78
CA GLN A 695 27.50 23.15 -37.29
C GLN A 695 26.31 23.12 -38.28
N THR A 696 26.08 21.98 -38.93
CA THR A 696 25.08 21.79 -39.98
C THR A 696 23.99 20.84 -39.49
N PHE A 697 22.90 21.41 -38.97
CA PHE A 697 21.75 20.64 -38.49
C PHE A 697 20.60 20.64 -39.51
N THR A 698 19.92 19.51 -39.65
CA THR A 698 18.70 19.32 -40.44
C THR A 698 17.52 19.28 -39.50
N ASP A 699 16.65 20.28 -39.60
CA ASP A 699 15.43 20.37 -38.81
C ASP A 699 14.34 19.41 -39.36
N ILE A 700 14.07 18.33 -38.61
CA ILE A 700 13.11 17.26 -38.93
C ILE A 700 11.87 17.42 -38.04
N GLN A 701 10.71 17.59 -38.67
CA GLN A 701 9.45 17.82 -37.98
C GLN A 701 8.86 16.50 -37.43
N VAL A 702 8.61 16.44 -36.12
CA VAL A 702 7.90 15.32 -35.47
C VAL A 702 6.41 15.68 -35.31
N CYS A 703 6.12 16.81 -34.66
CA CYS A 703 4.76 17.34 -34.49
C CYS A 703 4.70 18.86 -34.67
N GLU A 704 3.71 19.37 -35.43
CA GLU A 704 3.39 20.80 -35.59
C GLU A 704 1.85 20.94 -35.68
N SER A 705 1.16 21.02 -34.54
CA SER A 705 -0.31 21.00 -34.50
C SER A 705 -0.88 21.33 -33.12
N THR A 706 -1.66 22.42 -33.05
CA THR A 706 -2.46 22.85 -31.88
C THR A 706 -3.60 21.88 -31.50
N LEU A 707 -3.59 20.64 -32.00
CA LEU A 707 -4.51 19.54 -31.67
C LEU A 707 -3.77 18.29 -31.20
N THR A 708 -2.43 18.27 -31.32
CA THR A 708 -1.59 17.08 -31.06
C THR A 708 -0.21 17.42 -30.49
N CYS A 709 0.10 18.68 -30.18
CA CYS A 709 1.31 19.09 -29.46
C CYS A 709 1.08 20.47 -28.76
N GLU A 710 -0.15 20.76 -28.31
CA GLU A 710 -0.47 22.05 -27.66
C GLU A 710 0.14 22.17 -26.25
N ASP A 711 1.03 23.15 -26.04
CA ASP A 711 1.81 23.32 -24.78
C ASP A 711 2.57 22.03 -24.42
N VAL A 712 3.40 21.49 -25.33
CA VAL A 712 4.36 20.42 -24.96
C VAL A 712 5.41 21.03 -24.03
N ARG A 713 5.66 20.37 -22.91
CA ARG A 713 6.53 20.92 -21.85
C ARG A 713 7.85 20.23 -21.65
N ASP A 714 7.94 19.01 -22.14
CA ASP A 714 8.92 18.03 -21.70
C ASP A 714 8.83 16.82 -22.65
N ILE A 715 9.98 16.29 -23.05
CA ILE A 715 10.15 15.15 -23.95
C ILE A 715 11.24 14.22 -23.44
N GLU A 716 11.13 12.95 -23.83
CA GLU A 716 12.05 11.87 -23.45
C GLU A 716 12.42 11.10 -24.72
N VAL A 717 13.72 10.90 -25.00
CA VAL A 717 14.18 10.20 -26.22
C VAL A 717 14.83 8.86 -25.90
N THR A 718 14.18 7.77 -26.31
CA THR A 718 14.63 6.41 -25.99
C THR A 718 14.11 5.38 -26.99
N ASP A 719 14.76 4.22 -27.09
CA ASP A 719 14.30 3.04 -27.86
C ASP A 719 13.09 2.42 -27.13
N PHE A 720 11.95 3.12 -27.22
CA PHE A 720 10.78 2.91 -26.36
C PHE A 720 10.17 1.51 -26.59
N ASP A 721 10.14 1.11 -27.85
CA ASP A 721 9.50 -0.10 -28.37
C ASP A 721 10.48 -1.30 -28.51
N LYS A 722 11.79 -1.04 -28.50
CA LYS A 722 12.89 -2.03 -28.54
C LYS A 722 13.13 -2.68 -29.91
N ASP A 723 12.77 -1.99 -30.99
CA ASP A 723 13.18 -2.35 -32.35
C ASP A 723 14.59 -1.88 -32.72
N GLY A 724 15.14 -0.91 -31.98
CA GLY A 724 16.50 -0.39 -32.09
C GLY A 724 16.62 0.98 -32.73
N ASP A 725 15.51 1.64 -33.06
CA ASP A 725 15.45 3.03 -33.49
C ASP A 725 14.94 3.92 -32.32
N TYR A 726 15.52 5.12 -32.13
CA TYR A 726 15.11 6.02 -31.03
C TYR A 726 13.75 6.67 -31.32
N ASP A 727 12.89 6.73 -30.29
CA ASP A 727 11.54 7.31 -30.28
C ASP A 727 11.44 8.52 -29.35
N ILE A 728 10.35 9.30 -29.46
CA ILE A 728 10.08 10.42 -28.54
C ILE A 728 8.79 10.19 -27.72
N VAL A 729 8.87 10.20 -26.40
CA VAL A 729 7.70 10.33 -25.50
C VAL A 729 7.56 11.80 -25.08
N ALA A 730 6.33 12.31 -24.93
CA ALA A 730 6.10 13.74 -24.69
C ALA A 730 4.95 14.03 -23.71
N ALA A 731 5.21 14.97 -22.80
CA ALA A 731 4.22 15.55 -21.89
C ALA A 731 3.48 16.73 -22.56
N VAL A 732 2.21 16.52 -22.94
CA VAL A 732 1.38 17.56 -23.57
C VAL A 732 0.44 18.16 -22.53
N TYR A 733 0.73 19.40 -22.13
CA TYR A 733 0.08 20.06 -21.00
C TYR A 733 -1.40 20.36 -21.28
N SER A 734 -1.72 21.05 -22.38
CA SER A 734 -3.09 21.57 -22.62
C SER A 734 -4.11 20.44 -22.86
N ASP A 735 -3.73 19.41 -23.61
CA ASP A 735 -4.56 18.22 -23.83
C ASP A 735 -4.60 17.27 -22.63
N ARG A 736 -3.70 17.46 -21.64
CA ARG A 736 -3.47 16.56 -20.50
C ARG A 736 -3.24 15.13 -21.01
N ARG A 737 -2.22 14.99 -21.84
CA ARG A 737 -2.00 13.82 -22.70
C ARG A 737 -0.53 13.44 -22.76
N ILE A 738 -0.28 12.13 -22.74
CA ILE A 738 1.00 11.49 -23.01
C ILE A 738 0.94 10.96 -24.44
N SER A 739 1.89 11.36 -25.28
CA SER A 739 2.04 10.87 -26.65
C SER A 739 3.43 10.28 -26.85
N TRP A 740 3.48 9.10 -27.43
CA TRP A 740 4.68 8.45 -27.93
C TRP A 740 4.71 8.62 -29.46
N TRP A 741 5.87 8.94 -30.02
CA TRP A 741 6.12 9.15 -31.44
C TRP A 741 7.12 8.09 -31.91
N GLU A 742 6.59 7.01 -32.49
CA GLU A 742 7.31 5.86 -33.04
C GLU A 742 8.07 6.26 -34.31
N ASN A 743 9.40 6.21 -34.29
CA ASN A 743 10.28 6.39 -35.43
C ASN A 743 10.26 5.13 -36.31
N SER A 744 9.95 5.28 -37.60
CA SER A 744 9.77 4.12 -38.50
C SER A 744 11.08 3.53 -39.06
N GLY A 745 12.24 3.77 -38.42
CA GLY A 745 13.56 3.33 -38.87
C GLY A 745 14.00 3.88 -40.23
N ASP A 746 13.39 4.98 -40.69
CA ASP A 746 13.77 5.69 -41.92
C ASP A 746 14.39 7.08 -41.67
N ASN A 747 14.64 7.38 -40.39
CA ASN A 747 15.26 8.59 -39.86
C ASN A 747 14.57 9.88 -40.34
N GLN A 748 13.26 9.82 -40.64
CA GLN A 748 12.44 10.92 -41.16
C GLN A 748 10.93 10.83 -40.85
N THR A 749 10.39 9.67 -40.49
CA THR A 749 8.95 9.43 -40.33
C THR A 749 8.58 8.98 -38.91
N PHE A 750 7.76 9.78 -38.24
CA PHE A 750 7.23 9.48 -36.91
C PHE A 750 5.71 9.18 -36.94
N THR A 751 5.26 8.25 -36.10
CA THR A 751 3.85 7.85 -35.94
C THR A 751 3.37 8.11 -34.50
N GLU A 752 2.29 8.88 -34.33
CA GLU A 752 1.74 9.17 -33.01
C GLU A 752 0.93 7.99 -32.43
N HIS A 753 1.34 7.53 -31.25
CA HIS A 753 0.56 6.68 -30.35
C HIS A 753 0.16 7.46 -29.09
N VAL A 754 -1.14 7.48 -28.79
CA VAL A 754 -1.66 8.17 -27.61
C VAL A 754 -1.74 7.19 -26.43
N ILE A 755 -0.74 7.24 -25.55
CA ILE A 755 -0.66 6.45 -24.32
C ILE A 755 -1.85 6.78 -23.41
N ALA A 756 -2.11 8.07 -23.19
CA ALA A 756 -3.27 8.52 -22.41
C ALA A 756 -3.67 9.96 -22.76
N ALA A 757 -4.97 10.26 -22.80
CA ALA A 757 -5.49 11.59 -23.16
C ALA A 757 -6.61 12.07 -22.23
N GLY A 758 -6.68 13.39 -22.03
CA GLY A 758 -7.79 14.05 -21.34
C GLY A 758 -7.83 13.78 -19.84
N ILE A 759 -6.67 13.52 -19.21
CA ILE A 759 -6.50 13.15 -17.80
C ILE A 759 -7.28 14.12 -16.88
N VAL A 760 -8.38 13.64 -16.28
CA VAL A 760 -9.41 14.50 -15.66
C VAL A 760 -9.11 14.99 -14.24
N TYR A 761 -7.98 14.56 -13.67
CA TYR A 761 -7.52 14.89 -12.31
C TYR A 761 -6.22 15.72 -12.31
N ALA A 762 -5.79 16.19 -13.47
CA ALA A 762 -4.71 17.14 -13.65
C ALA A 762 -5.22 18.39 -14.39
N GLU A 763 -4.59 19.54 -14.18
CA GLU A 763 -4.79 20.72 -15.03
C GLU A 763 -3.81 20.71 -16.23
N GLY A 764 -2.75 19.90 -16.16
CA GLY A 764 -1.77 19.64 -17.23
C GLY A 764 -0.80 18.52 -16.85
N ILE A 765 -0.04 18.00 -17.82
CA ILE A 765 1.19 17.21 -17.56
C ILE A 765 2.37 18.18 -17.68
N ASN A 766 3.33 18.08 -16.77
CA ASN A 766 4.45 19.02 -16.70
C ASN A 766 5.79 18.41 -17.12
N ASP A 767 6.00 17.15 -16.76
CA ASP A 767 7.20 16.35 -17.07
C ASP A 767 6.78 14.86 -17.22
N VAL A 768 7.54 14.11 -18.02
CA VAL A 768 7.37 12.70 -18.34
C VAL A 768 8.70 11.97 -18.19
N GLU A 769 8.66 10.76 -17.63
CA GLU A 769 9.82 9.91 -17.39
C GLU A 769 9.61 8.53 -18.02
N VAL A 770 10.64 7.96 -18.65
CA VAL A 770 10.56 6.63 -19.27
C VAL A 770 11.48 5.60 -18.59
N GLY A 771 10.90 4.45 -18.21
CA GLY A 771 11.69 3.35 -17.67
C GLY A 771 10.88 2.11 -17.30
N ASP A 772 11.54 0.94 -17.32
CA ASP A 772 10.98 -0.35 -16.89
C ASP A 772 10.75 -0.31 -15.36
N MET A 773 9.54 0.01 -14.90
CA MET A 773 9.28 0.34 -13.49
C MET A 773 9.04 -0.89 -12.60
N ASP A 774 8.66 -2.03 -13.17
CA ASP A 774 8.40 -3.26 -12.41
C ASP A 774 9.25 -4.48 -12.77
N GLY A 775 10.21 -4.31 -13.68
CA GLY A 775 11.23 -5.29 -14.01
C GLY A 775 10.73 -6.42 -14.91
N ASP A 776 9.62 -6.23 -15.63
CA ASP A 776 9.17 -7.19 -16.63
C ASP A 776 9.88 -7.06 -17.98
N GLY A 777 10.65 -5.97 -18.16
CA GLY A 777 11.56 -5.79 -19.29
C GLY A 777 11.00 -4.92 -20.42
N ASP A 778 9.81 -4.35 -20.25
CA ASP A 778 9.21 -3.37 -21.17
C ASP A 778 9.35 -1.95 -20.60
N TYR A 779 9.37 -0.91 -21.43
CA TYR A 779 9.44 0.48 -20.93
C TYR A 779 8.05 0.99 -20.55
N ASP A 780 7.95 1.55 -19.34
CA ASP A 780 6.76 2.22 -18.82
C ASP A 780 6.94 3.74 -18.81
N VAL A 781 5.86 4.47 -18.52
CA VAL A 781 5.88 5.94 -18.43
C VAL A 781 5.37 6.42 -17.08
N VAL A 782 6.11 7.31 -16.42
CA VAL A 782 5.71 8.01 -15.18
C VAL A 782 5.54 9.49 -15.51
N VAL A 783 4.58 10.21 -14.90
CA VAL A 783 4.43 11.65 -15.17
C VAL A 783 4.13 12.51 -13.96
N SER A 784 4.61 13.75 -14.05
CA SER A 784 4.29 14.86 -13.16
C SER A 784 2.97 15.54 -13.58
N LEU A 785 2.00 15.57 -12.68
CA LEU A 785 0.68 16.16 -12.93
C LEU A 785 0.54 17.55 -12.29
N TYR A 786 0.49 18.57 -13.13
CA TYR A 786 0.33 19.96 -12.69
C TYR A 786 -1.00 20.18 -11.97
N LEU A 787 -0.90 20.66 -10.74
CA LEU A 787 -2.00 20.85 -9.78
C LEU A 787 -2.83 19.58 -9.46
N GLY A 788 -2.41 18.40 -9.92
CA GLY A 788 -3.10 17.13 -9.67
C GLY A 788 -2.78 16.53 -8.30
N ASP A 789 -3.75 15.84 -7.67
CA ASP A 789 -3.56 15.20 -6.35
C ASP A 789 -2.94 13.79 -6.39
N LYS A 790 -2.31 13.47 -7.52
CA LYS A 790 -1.96 12.11 -7.94
C LYS A 790 -0.63 12.07 -8.70
N LEU A 791 0.14 11.01 -8.44
CA LEU A 791 1.21 10.52 -9.31
C LEU A 791 0.68 9.29 -10.04
N ALA A 792 0.92 9.24 -11.34
CA ALA A 792 0.43 8.20 -12.22
C ALA A 792 1.60 7.59 -13.00
N TRP A 793 1.53 6.27 -13.11
CA TRP A 793 2.43 5.40 -13.87
C TRP A 793 1.55 4.68 -14.89
N TRP A 794 1.91 4.72 -16.16
CA TRP A 794 1.30 3.96 -17.23
C TRP A 794 2.17 2.75 -17.49
N LYS A 795 1.73 1.63 -16.91
CA LYS A 795 2.40 0.36 -17.12
C LYS A 795 2.12 -0.14 -18.53
N ASN A 796 3.16 -0.45 -19.29
CA ASN A 796 3.12 -1.19 -20.54
C ASN A 796 2.84 -2.68 -20.27
N SER A 797 1.91 -3.29 -21.01
CA SER A 797 1.53 -4.70 -20.80
C SER A 797 2.31 -5.69 -21.67
N GLY A 798 3.45 -5.29 -22.23
CA GLY A 798 4.33 -6.12 -23.07
C GLY A 798 3.83 -6.37 -24.49
N ASN A 799 3.18 -5.36 -25.07
CA ASN A 799 2.85 -5.31 -26.50
C ASN A 799 2.95 -3.90 -27.10
N ASN A 800 3.67 -3.01 -26.42
CA ASN A 800 3.96 -1.60 -26.75
C ASN A 800 2.74 -0.67 -26.94
N LEU A 801 1.50 -1.17 -26.85
CA LEU A 801 0.29 -0.37 -27.13
C LEU A 801 -0.83 -0.49 -26.08
N ASP A 802 -0.84 -1.53 -25.23
CA ASP A 802 -1.81 -1.65 -24.13
C ASP A 802 -1.21 -1.13 -22.81
N PHE A 803 -1.47 0.14 -22.51
CA PHE A 803 -1.10 0.78 -21.25
C PHE A 803 -2.21 0.70 -20.20
N GLU A 804 -1.88 0.26 -18.99
CA GLU A 804 -2.77 0.32 -17.83
C GLU A 804 -2.30 1.42 -16.85
N GLU A 805 -3.19 2.34 -16.49
CA GLU A 805 -2.85 3.40 -15.53
C GLU A 805 -2.82 2.86 -14.08
N GLU A 806 -1.61 2.69 -13.56
CA GLU A 806 -1.35 2.47 -12.15
C GLU A 806 -1.24 3.79 -11.39
N THR A 807 -2.19 3.99 -10.47
CA THR A 807 -2.11 5.10 -9.50
C THR A 807 -1.04 4.77 -8.45
N VAL A 808 0.13 5.39 -8.58
CA VAL A 808 1.27 5.30 -7.64
C VAL A 808 0.95 6.03 -6.34
N ILE A 809 0.37 7.23 -6.43
CA ILE A 809 -0.04 8.05 -5.28
C ILE A 809 -1.41 8.68 -5.56
N GLN A 810 -2.30 8.69 -4.58
CA GLN A 810 -3.35 9.72 -4.51
C GLN A 810 -3.39 10.28 -3.08
N SER A 811 -2.96 11.53 -2.91
CA SER A 811 -2.81 12.15 -1.60
C SER A 811 -3.25 13.60 -1.60
N SER A 812 -4.02 13.98 -0.58
CA SER A 812 -4.33 15.39 -0.32
C SER A 812 -3.12 16.25 0.04
N SER A 813 -1.92 15.67 0.24
CA SER A 813 -0.66 16.42 0.29
C SER A 813 -0.14 16.83 -1.09
N LEU A 814 -0.44 16.03 -2.12
CA LEU A 814 -0.11 16.33 -3.52
C LEU A 814 -1.16 17.22 -4.18
N ALA A 815 -2.28 17.55 -3.52
CA ALA A 815 -3.36 18.38 -4.07
C ALA A 815 -2.98 19.84 -4.42
N ASN A 816 -1.68 20.13 -4.44
CA ASN A 816 -1.05 21.35 -4.92
C ASN A 816 -0.18 21.10 -6.18
N GLY A 817 -0.09 19.89 -6.73
CA GLY A 817 0.68 19.53 -7.94
C GLY A 817 2.10 18.98 -7.69
N ALA A 818 2.63 18.33 -8.71
CA ALA A 818 4.05 18.00 -8.90
C ALA A 818 4.65 18.86 -10.05
N TRP A 819 5.98 19.01 -10.09
CA TRP A 819 6.67 19.65 -11.23
C TRP A 819 7.67 18.72 -11.90
N THR A 820 8.58 18.13 -11.12
CA THR A 820 9.47 17.04 -11.54
C THR A 820 9.09 15.70 -10.87
N THR A 821 9.28 14.61 -11.60
CA THR A 821 9.37 13.23 -11.17
C THR A 821 10.65 12.62 -11.73
N ARG A 822 11.26 11.64 -11.05
CA ARG A 822 12.41 10.86 -11.56
C ARG A 822 12.28 9.37 -11.22
N ILE A 823 12.68 8.49 -12.12
CA ILE A 823 12.76 7.04 -11.88
C ILE A 823 14.12 6.70 -11.23
N ILE A 824 14.11 6.34 -9.94
CA ILE A 824 15.31 5.81 -9.26
C ILE A 824 15.54 4.36 -9.72
N PRO A 825 16.71 4.00 -10.28
CA PRO A 825 16.98 2.61 -10.67
C PRO A 825 17.16 1.66 -9.49
N GLU A 826 17.98 2.01 -8.49
CA GLU A 826 18.35 1.12 -7.37
C GLU A 826 18.63 1.90 -6.06
N PHE A 827 17.59 2.29 -5.30
CA PHE A 827 17.79 2.85 -3.94
C PHE A 827 18.07 1.77 -2.87
N GLU A 828 17.76 0.50 -3.17
CA GLU A 828 18.11 -0.66 -2.34
C GLU A 828 18.72 -1.78 -3.18
N SER A 829 19.56 -2.61 -2.54
CA SER A 829 20.40 -3.67 -3.15
C SER A 829 19.67 -4.88 -3.78
N ASN A 830 18.42 -4.70 -4.22
CA ASN A 830 17.53 -5.73 -4.73
C ASN A 830 17.00 -5.47 -6.16
N GLY A 831 17.38 -4.38 -6.80
CA GLY A 831 17.03 -4.08 -8.20
C GLY A 831 15.59 -3.60 -8.41
N ILE A 832 14.96 -2.98 -7.41
CA ILE A 832 13.62 -2.39 -7.55
C ILE A 832 13.74 -0.90 -7.83
N LYS A 833 13.02 -0.44 -8.87
CA LYS A 833 12.89 0.97 -9.17
C LYS A 833 11.87 1.66 -8.27
N ALA A 834 12.18 2.87 -7.85
CA ALA A 834 11.32 3.73 -7.06
C ALA A 834 11.08 5.05 -7.79
N ILE A 835 10.08 5.83 -7.38
CA ILE A 835 9.80 7.14 -8.00
C ILE A 835 10.05 8.25 -6.99
N VAL A 836 10.88 9.22 -7.36
CA VAL A 836 11.03 10.50 -6.66
C VAL A 836 10.03 11.48 -7.24
N LEU A 837 9.42 12.30 -6.38
CA LEU A 837 8.59 13.39 -6.85
C LEU A 837 8.69 14.58 -5.92
N ALA A 838 8.78 15.76 -6.52
CA ALA A 838 8.81 17.03 -5.81
C ALA A 838 7.50 17.82 -6.05
N SER A 839 6.88 18.28 -4.96
CA SER A 839 5.55 18.91 -5.00
C SER A 839 5.60 20.44 -5.05
N TYR A 840 4.95 21.00 -6.07
CA TYR A 840 4.88 22.43 -6.45
C TYR A 840 4.76 23.41 -5.27
N ASP A 841 3.53 23.59 -4.76
CA ASP A 841 3.24 24.40 -3.57
C ASP A 841 3.02 23.50 -2.33
N GLY A 842 3.37 22.21 -2.42
CA GLY A 842 3.27 21.25 -1.31
C GLY A 842 4.37 21.44 -0.27
N ASN A 843 5.45 22.13 -0.63
CA ASN A 843 6.64 22.32 0.20
C ASN A 843 7.20 20.96 0.66
N ARG A 844 7.31 20.01 -0.29
CA ARG A 844 7.51 18.60 0.00
C ARG A 844 8.33 17.90 -1.08
N LEU A 845 9.40 17.25 -0.65
CA LEU A 845 10.22 16.34 -1.44
C LEU A 845 10.15 14.94 -0.79
N ALA A 846 9.88 13.92 -1.58
CA ALA A 846 9.67 12.55 -1.11
C ALA A 846 9.90 11.54 -2.25
N TRP A 847 10.06 10.28 -1.88
CA TRP A 847 10.15 9.17 -2.81
C TRP A 847 9.19 8.03 -2.42
N TRP A 848 8.82 7.20 -3.38
CA TRP A 848 7.82 6.16 -3.23
C TRP A 848 8.30 4.83 -3.82
N GLU A 849 8.40 3.83 -2.95
CA GLU A 849 8.73 2.44 -3.29
C GLU A 849 7.48 1.56 -3.43
N PRO A 850 7.48 0.57 -4.33
CA PRO A 850 6.49 -0.49 -4.32
C PRO A 850 6.56 -1.34 -3.04
N LYS A 851 5.42 -1.51 -2.34
CA LYS A 851 5.25 -2.48 -1.25
C LYS A 851 5.38 -3.89 -1.76
N GLN A 852 6.58 -4.45 -1.62
CA GLN A 852 6.82 -5.84 -1.90
C GLN A 852 6.00 -6.78 -1.00
N LYS A 853 5.58 -7.90 -1.58
CA LYS A 853 5.35 -9.14 -0.83
C LYS A 853 6.71 -9.82 -0.64
N PRO A 854 6.95 -10.52 0.47
CA PRO A 854 8.14 -11.33 0.62
C PRO A 854 8.31 -12.29 -0.56
N GLU A 855 9.41 -12.16 -1.30
CA GLU A 855 9.76 -13.09 -2.37
C GLU A 855 10.37 -14.34 -1.75
N ILE A 856 9.89 -15.53 -2.16
CA ILE A 856 10.24 -16.80 -1.53
C ILE A 856 10.80 -17.75 -2.60
N THR A 857 12.07 -17.58 -2.96
CA THR A 857 12.73 -18.44 -3.96
C THR A 857 12.90 -19.86 -3.41
N ILE A 858 12.11 -20.82 -3.89
CA ILE A 858 12.23 -22.24 -3.51
C ILE A 858 13.25 -22.92 -4.42
N LEU A 859 14.44 -23.23 -3.88
CA LEU A 859 15.62 -23.68 -4.62
C LEU A 859 15.62 -25.19 -4.96
N SER A 860 14.44 -25.71 -5.29
CA SER A 860 14.09 -27.10 -5.60
C SER A 860 14.28 -28.15 -4.48
N PRO A 861 13.34 -29.10 -4.32
CA PRO A 861 13.46 -30.20 -3.37
C PRO A 861 14.37 -31.32 -3.88
N ASN A 862 15.46 -31.62 -3.16
CA ASN A 862 16.35 -32.74 -3.50
C ASN A 862 15.80 -34.08 -3.00
N GLU A 863 15.55 -35.03 -3.91
CA GLU A 863 15.20 -36.41 -3.56
C GLU A 863 16.42 -37.21 -3.08
N SER A 864 16.44 -37.56 -1.79
CA SER A 864 17.33 -38.58 -1.25
C SER A 864 16.72 -39.95 -1.47
N SER A 865 17.29 -40.72 -2.40
CA SER A 865 16.74 -41.95 -3.01
C SER A 865 16.50 -43.15 -2.08
N GLN A 866 16.65 -42.99 -0.76
CA GLN A 866 16.34 -44.01 0.25
C GLN A 866 15.63 -43.48 1.52
N SER A 867 15.20 -42.21 1.56
CA SER A 867 14.61 -41.61 2.76
C SER A 867 13.21 -41.03 2.54
N LYS A 868 12.32 -41.17 3.52
CA LYS A 868 10.97 -40.56 3.55
C LYS A 868 10.98 -39.03 3.74
N THR A 869 12.03 -38.37 3.30
CA THR A 869 12.33 -36.97 3.63
C THR A 869 12.75 -36.20 2.41
N VAL A 870 12.07 -35.07 2.21
CA VAL A 870 12.43 -34.02 1.26
C VAL A 870 13.16 -32.92 2.01
N LEU A 871 14.27 -32.43 1.45
CA LEU A 871 14.92 -31.21 1.94
C LEU A 871 14.30 -30.02 1.21
N LEU A 872 13.64 -29.13 1.94
CA LEU A 872 13.16 -27.84 1.42
C LEU A 872 14.24 -26.79 1.67
N ASN A 873 14.71 -26.17 0.59
CA ASN A 873 15.62 -25.03 0.61
C ASN A 873 14.90 -23.80 0.09
N PHE A 874 14.95 -22.69 0.83
CA PHE A 874 14.41 -21.41 0.38
C PHE A 874 15.17 -20.25 0.99
N THR A 875 15.21 -19.14 0.26
CA THR A 875 15.58 -17.82 0.78
C THR A 875 14.32 -16.97 0.83
N VAL A 876 14.28 -15.97 1.70
CA VAL A 876 13.18 -14.99 1.72
C VAL A 876 13.76 -13.59 1.66
N TYR A 877 13.22 -12.77 0.77
CA TYR A 877 13.55 -11.37 0.60
C TYR A 877 12.35 -10.50 1.00
N ASP A 878 12.50 -9.64 2.01
CA ASP A 878 11.46 -8.71 2.51
C ASP A 878 12.09 -7.46 3.13
N LEU A 879 11.89 -6.31 2.50
CA LEU A 879 12.49 -5.03 2.87
C LEU A 879 12.06 -4.55 4.26
N TYR A 880 10.81 -4.83 4.63
CA TYR A 880 10.19 -4.24 5.81
C TYR A 880 10.53 -4.93 7.13
N SER A 881 11.16 -6.11 7.11
CA SER A 881 11.42 -6.84 8.34
C SER A 881 12.73 -7.61 8.34
N THR A 882 13.53 -7.38 9.38
CA THR A 882 14.71 -8.21 9.68
C THR A 882 14.36 -9.65 10.05
N THR A 883 13.08 -9.94 10.34
CA THR A 883 12.56 -11.29 10.63
C THR A 883 11.10 -11.46 10.25
N LEU A 884 10.82 -12.45 9.42
CA LEU A 884 9.49 -12.97 9.09
C LEU A 884 9.16 -14.20 9.95
N GLU A 885 7.88 -14.51 10.12
CA GLU A 885 7.45 -15.82 10.61
C GLU A 885 7.08 -16.70 9.41
N CYS A 886 7.58 -17.94 9.35
CA CYS A 886 7.35 -18.82 8.20
C CYS A 886 6.72 -20.17 8.57
N TRP A 887 5.90 -20.68 7.66
CA TRP A 887 5.24 -21.99 7.69
C TRP A 887 5.42 -22.69 6.34
N TYR A 888 5.31 -24.02 6.33
CA TYR A 888 4.93 -24.74 5.13
C TYR A 888 3.56 -25.39 5.31
N SER A 889 2.76 -25.42 4.24
CA SER A 889 1.56 -26.22 4.13
C SER A 889 1.87 -27.45 3.29
N LEU A 890 1.57 -28.64 3.80
CA LEU A 890 1.61 -29.89 3.03
C LEU A 890 0.19 -30.44 2.93
N ASN A 891 -0.40 -30.47 1.73
CA ASN A 891 -1.79 -30.90 1.51
C ASN A 891 -2.84 -30.21 2.40
N GLY A 892 -2.58 -28.96 2.80
CA GLY A 892 -3.47 -28.15 3.64
C GLY A 892 -3.18 -28.23 5.15
N GLU A 893 -2.28 -29.11 5.61
CA GLU A 893 -1.79 -29.08 6.99
C GLU A 893 -0.60 -28.11 7.13
N LEU A 894 -0.80 -27.04 7.91
CA LEU A 894 0.22 -26.02 8.17
C LEU A 894 1.16 -26.43 9.31
N THR A 895 2.47 -26.43 9.02
CA THR A 895 3.55 -26.65 9.98
C THR A 895 4.44 -25.42 10.07
N TYR A 896 4.72 -24.96 11.28
CA TYR A 896 5.57 -23.80 11.55
C TYR A 896 7.05 -24.15 11.37
N ILE A 897 7.78 -23.31 10.63
CA ILE A 897 9.22 -23.44 10.37
C ILE A 897 10.02 -22.72 11.46
N GLY A 898 9.63 -21.48 11.76
CA GLY A 898 10.35 -20.59 12.67
C GLY A 898 10.35 -19.15 12.18
N SER A 899 11.05 -18.30 12.94
CA SER A 899 11.39 -16.94 12.54
C SER A 899 12.60 -16.96 11.60
N VAL A 900 12.46 -16.32 10.44
CA VAL A 900 13.34 -16.34 9.27
C VAL A 900 13.86 -14.92 9.02
N THR A 901 15.18 -14.75 9.00
CA THR A 901 15.87 -13.48 8.75
C THR A 901 15.93 -13.18 7.26
N ASN A 902 15.64 -11.94 6.88
CA ASN A 902 15.71 -11.46 5.49
C ASN A 902 17.09 -11.78 4.85
N GLY A 903 17.09 -12.17 3.58
CA GLY A 903 18.29 -12.52 2.79
C GLY A 903 19.07 -13.76 3.27
N THR A 904 18.61 -14.44 4.33
CA THR A 904 19.30 -15.60 4.90
C THR A 904 18.77 -16.91 4.29
N TYR A 905 19.67 -17.83 3.99
CA TYR A 905 19.35 -19.15 3.42
C TYR A 905 18.79 -20.11 4.48
N TYR A 906 17.62 -20.69 4.25
CA TYR A 906 16.98 -21.66 5.14
C TYR A 906 16.87 -23.05 4.53
N ASN A 907 17.15 -24.06 5.36
CA ASN A 907 16.84 -25.45 5.07
C ASN A 907 15.91 -26.04 6.14
N THR A 908 14.97 -26.88 5.72
CA THR A 908 14.12 -27.68 6.62
C THR A 908 13.82 -29.03 6.00
N THR A 909 13.43 -30.01 6.81
CA THR A 909 13.20 -31.39 6.37
C THR A 909 11.74 -31.78 6.53
N ILE A 910 11.10 -32.12 5.41
CA ILE A 910 9.68 -32.47 5.33
C ILE A 910 9.55 -33.99 5.23
N GLN A 911 8.70 -34.61 6.05
CA GLN A 911 8.39 -36.04 5.95
C GLN A 911 7.30 -36.24 4.88
N VAL A 912 7.57 -37.05 3.86
CA VAL A 912 6.62 -37.35 2.78
C VAL A 912 6.31 -38.85 2.74
N GLU A 913 5.06 -39.21 2.40
CA GLU A 913 4.71 -40.61 2.15
C GLU A 913 5.20 -41.03 0.76
N ASN A 914 6.24 -41.87 0.71
CA ASN A 914 6.72 -42.46 -0.54
C ASN A 914 5.56 -43.10 -1.34
N ASN A 915 5.60 -42.88 -2.65
CA ASN A 915 4.70 -43.44 -3.66
C ASN A 915 3.29 -42.81 -3.74
N LYS A 916 3.01 -41.62 -3.19
CA LYS A 916 1.80 -40.84 -3.57
C LYS A 916 2.09 -39.86 -4.70
N ILE A 917 1.12 -39.65 -5.59
CA ILE A 917 1.32 -38.90 -6.85
C ILE A 917 1.19 -37.37 -6.70
N GLU A 918 0.50 -36.86 -5.68
CA GLU A 918 0.40 -35.40 -5.42
C GLU A 918 0.66 -35.05 -3.96
N GLN A 919 1.46 -34.01 -3.72
CA GLN A 919 1.60 -33.32 -2.43
C GLN A 919 1.87 -31.83 -2.67
N ASN A 920 0.88 -30.97 -2.45
CA ASN A 920 1.06 -29.53 -2.62
C ASN A 920 1.89 -28.98 -1.46
N LEU A 921 3.04 -28.39 -1.78
CA LEU A 921 3.92 -27.72 -0.83
C LEU A 921 3.88 -26.21 -1.07
N THR A 922 3.22 -25.49 -0.15
CA THR A 922 3.22 -24.02 -0.13
C THR A 922 4.08 -23.54 1.02
N VAL A 923 5.05 -22.67 0.77
CA VAL A 923 5.77 -21.92 1.81
C VAL A 923 5.05 -20.59 1.99
N ILE A 924 4.76 -20.23 3.23
CA ILE A 924 4.07 -18.98 3.58
C ILE A 924 4.93 -18.27 4.61
N CYS A 925 5.33 -17.03 4.32
CA CYS A 925 6.04 -16.17 5.24
C CYS A 925 5.25 -14.87 5.43
N GLN A 926 5.02 -14.46 6.68
CA GLN A 926 4.23 -13.28 6.99
C GLN A 926 4.78 -12.51 8.19
N ASN A 927 4.55 -11.21 8.20
CA ASN A 927 4.69 -10.34 9.38
C ASN A 927 3.38 -9.56 9.59
N SER A 928 3.40 -8.45 10.31
CA SER A 928 2.21 -7.61 10.56
C SER A 928 1.86 -6.64 9.41
N PHE A 929 2.62 -6.64 8.31
CA PHE A 929 2.52 -5.67 7.22
C PHE A 929 2.41 -6.35 5.85
N THR A 930 3.08 -7.49 5.63
CA THR A 930 3.18 -8.18 4.35
C THR A 930 2.93 -9.70 4.49
N ASN A 931 2.35 -10.30 3.43
CA ASN A 931 2.14 -11.74 3.29
C ASN A 931 2.76 -12.21 1.96
N GLY A 932 3.80 -13.04 2.04
CA GLY A 932 4.38 -13.76 0.91
C GLY A 932 3.95 -15.23 0.94
N SER A 933 3.64 -15.81 -0.22
CA SER A 933 3.36 -17.24 -0.32
C SER A 933 3.78 -17.77 -1.66
N GLU A 934 4.64 -18.77 -1.67
CA GLU A 934 5.06 -19.48 -2.88
C GLU A 934 4.60 -20.94 -2.86
N THR A 935 4.16 -21.43 -4.01
CA THR A 935 3.60 -22.79 -4.14
C THR A 935 4.29 -23.54 -5.25
N VAL A 936 5.20 -24.44 -4.86
CA VAL A 936 5.74 -25.43 -5.79
C VAL A 936 4.77 -26.60 -5.85
N LEU A 937 4.13 -26.75 -7.01
CA LEU A 937 3.40 -27.97 -7.34
C LEU A 937 4.40 -29.12 -7.48
N TRP A 938 4.38 -30.06 -6.53
CA TRP A 938 5.13 -31.30 -6.67
C TRP A 938 4.44 -32.17 -7.72
N SER A 939 5.03 -32.15 -8.92
CA SER A 939 4.69 -32.89 -10.13
C SER A 939 3.55 -32.38 -11.04
N ALA A 940 3.93 -31.82 -12.19
CA ALA A 940 3.15 -31.92 -13.41
C ALA A 940 3.52 -33.24 -14.11
N HIS A 941 2.68 -34.27 -13.97
CA HIS A 941 2.87 -35.58 -14.61
C HIS A 941 1.63 -35.94 -15.44
N PRO A 942 1.75 -36.72 -16.54
CA PRO A 942 0.64 -37.03 -17.44
C PRO A 942 -0.60 -37.63 -16.76
N PHE A 943 -0.40 -38.29 -15.61
CA PHE A 943 -1.42 -39.00 -14.84
C PHE A 943 -1.66 -38.41 -13.43
N SER A 944 -1.33 -37.14 -13.19
CA SER A 944 -1.53 -36.50 -11.86
C SER A 944 -2.95 -36.68 -11.31
N THR A 945 -3.96 -36.50 -12.17
CA THR A 945 -5.36 -36.61 -11.76
C THR A 945 -5.86 -38.06 -11.66
N GLY A 946 -6.25 -38.46 -10.45
CA GLY A 946 -6.99 -39.71 -10.19
C GLY A 946 -6.15 -40.98 -9.98
N TRP A 947 -4.83 -40.91 -10.15
CA TRP A 947 -3.91 -42.02 -9.86
C TRP A 947 -3.30 -41.87 -8.46
N SER A 948 -3.27 -42.95 -7.69
CA SER A 948 -2.84 -42.89 -6.28
C SER A 948 -1.37 -43.23 -6.06
N TYR A 949 -0.78 -44.10 -6.89
CA TYR A 949 0.55 -44.65 -6.66
C TYR A 949 1.43 -44.72 -7.90
N ARG A 950 2.73 -44.55 -7.69
CA ARG A 950 3.78 -44.62 -8.72
C ARG A 950 5.06 -45.25 -8.14
N ILE A 951 5.77 -46.06 -8.93
CA ILE A 951 7.12 -46.55 -8.61
C ILE A 951 8.08 -46.43 -9.81
N PRO A 952 9.36 -46.06 -9.61
CA PRO A 952 10.38 -46.10 -10.64
C PRO A 952 10.83 -47.53 -10.93
N ILE A 953 11.12 -47.81 -12.21
CA ILE A 953 11.76 -49.03 -12.70
C ILE A 953 12.95 -48.59 -13.57
N ASN A 954 14.16 -48.88 -13.10
CA ASN A 954 15.39 -48.56 -13.82
C ASN A 954 15.82 -49.75 -14.67
N ILE A 955 16.10 -49.50 -15.94
CA ILE A 955 16.43 -50.49 -16.97
C ILE A 955 17.83 -50.18 -17.50
N THR A 956 18.73 -51.15 -17.41
CA THR A 956 20.13 -51.02 -17.84
C THR A 956 20.37 -51.74 -19.16
N GLU A 957 20.88 -51.00 -20.16
CA GLU A 957 21.37 -51.54 -21.42
C GLU A 957 22.72 -52.25 -21.18
N ASN A 958 22.93 -53.43 -21.76
CA ASN A 958 24.14 -54.24 -21.52
C ASN A 958 24.76 -54.82 -22.81
N SER A 959 24.19 -54.54 -23.99
CA SER A 959 24.71 -54.97 -25.29
C SER A 959 25.70 -53.98 -25.92
N GLY A 960 25.81 -52.77 -25.36
CA GLY A 960 26.68 -51.70 -25.85
C GLY A 960 26.14 -51.01 -27.09
N LYS A 961 24.81 -50.99 -27.28
CA LYS A 961 24.13 -50.36 -28.41
C LYS A 961 23.00 -49.46 -27.92
N ASN A 962 22.83 -48.31 -28.58
CA ASN A 962 21.63 -47.51 -28.38
C ASN A 962 20.43 -48.31 -28.91
N LEU A 963 19.42 -48.48 -28.08
CA LEU A 963 18.15 -49.09 -28.43
C LEU A 963 17.10 -47.99 -28.60
N THR A 964 16.24 -48.11 -29.59
CA THR A 964 15.16 -47.16 -29.89
C THR A 964 13.87 -47.93 -30.14
N GLU A 965 12.75 -47.42 -29.63
CA GLU A 965 11.42 -48.06 -29.77
C GLU A 965 11.40 -49.54 -29.32
N TYR A 966 12.14 -49.84 -28.24
CA TYR A 966 12.54 -51.20 -27.86
C TYR A 966 11.62 -51.80 -26.78
N GLN A 967 11.19 -53.04 -26.99
CA GLN A 967 10.28 -53.75 -26.08
C GLN A 967 11.05 -54.37 -24.92
N VAL A 968 10.67 -54.04 -23.70
CA VAL A 968 11.23 -54.62 -22.46
C VAL A 968 10.15 -55.40 -21.72
N MET A 969 10.46 -56.65 -21.39
CA MET A 969 9.63 -57.50 -20.55
C MET A 969 9.90 -57.20 -19.07
N LEU A 970 8.85 -56.91 -18.31
CA LEU A 970 8.86 -56.64 -16.88
C LEU A 970 8.04 -57.72 -16.17
N SER A 971 8.58 -58.26 -15.08
CA SER A 971 7.87 -59.18 -14.18
C SER A 971 7.60 -58.45 -12.87
N LEU A 972 6.33 -58.15 -12.57
CA LEU A 972 5.91 -57.38 -11.40
C LEU A 972 5.01 -58.19 -10.47
N ASP A 973 5.26 -58.10 -9.16
CA ASP A 973 4.38 -58.67 -8.13
C ASP A 973 3.13 -57.81 -7.97
N THR A 974 2.08 -58.13 -8.75
CA THR A 974 0.79 -57.46 -8.66
C THR A 974 -0.11 -58.11 -7.60
N GLU A 975 0.10 -59.38 -7.23
CA GLU A 975 -0.61 -60.06 -6.13
C GLU A 975 -0.47 -59.30 -4.80
N THR A 976 0.75 -58.84 -4.47
CA THR A 976 0.99 -58.00 -3.29
C THR A 976 0.27 -56.65 -3.37
N LEU A 977 0.14 -56.04 -4.54
CA LEU A 977 -0.54 -54.74 -4.70
C LEU A 977 -2.07 -54.86 -4.65
N VAL A 978 -2.63 -55.90 -5.26
CA VAL A 978 -4.07 -56.22 -5.24
C VAL A 978 -4.50 -56.63 -3.83
N SER A 979 -3.72 -57.45 -3.12
CA SER A 979 -4.02 -57.83 -1.73
C SER A 979 -3.98 -56.66 -0.75
N GLN A 980 -3.22 -55.60 -1.06
CA GLN A 980 -3.22 -54.33 -0.32
C GLN A 980 -4.37 -53.38 -0.74
N GLY A 981 -5.19 -53.75 -1.72
CA GLY A 981 -6.27 -52.91 -2.25
C GLY A 981 -5.79 -51.69 -3.04
N LYS A 982 -4.54 -51.70 -3.52
CA LYS A 982 -3.91 -50.57 -4.24
C LYS A 982 -4.01 -50.66 -5.75
N LEU A 983 -4.37 -51.81 -6.29
CA LEU A 983 -4.44 -52.13 -7.71
C LEU A 983 -5.69 -52.98 -7.95
N GLN A 984 -6.39 -52.81 -9.08
CA GLN A 984 -7.51 -53.67 -9.44
C GLN A 984 -7.02 -55.10 -9.71
N ASN A 985 -7.85 -56.08 -9.39
CA ASN A 985 -7.58 -57.52 -9.62
C ASN A 985 -7.36 -57.91 -11.10
N HIS A 986 -7.61 -56.98 -12.03
CA HIS A 986 -7.40 -57.14 -13.48
C HIS A 986 -6.34 -56.19 -14.07
N CYS A 987 -5.66 -55.37 -13.24
CA CYS A 987 -4.61 -54.43 -13.65
C CYS A 987 -5.08 -53.37 -14.68
N ASN A 988 -6.39 -53.11 -14.76
CA ASN A 988 -6.94 -52.06 -15.64
C ASN A 988 -6.37 -50.67 -15.29
N ASP A 989 -6.13 -50.44 -13.99
CA ASP A 989 -5.45 -49.28 -13.45
C ASP A 989 -3.94 -49.49 -13.38
N THR A 990 -3.34 -49.72 -14.55
CA THR A 990 -1.89 -49.65 -14.74
C THR A 990 -1.55 -48.70 -15.88
N ARG A 991 -0.52 -47.86 -15.73
CA ARG A 991 0.08 -47.10 -16.85
C ARG A 991 1.59 -47.09 -16.72
N PHE A 992 2.27 -46.88 -17.84
CA PHE A 992 3.72 -46.71 -17.89
C PHE A 992 4.08 -45.36 -18.50
N THR A 993 5.10 -44.71 -17.94
CA THR A 993 5.75 -43.51 -18.51
C THR A 993 7.25 -43.73 -18.67
N PHE A 994 7.88 -42.99 -19.56
CA PHE A 994 9.33 -42.87 -19.72
C PHE A 994 9.81 -41.49 -19.29
N TRP A 995 10.93 -41.43 -18.55
CA TRP A 995 11.60 -40.16 -18.24
C TRP A 995 12.44 -39.69 -19.42
N ASN A 996 12.01 -38.63 -20.10
CA ASN A 996 12.81 -38.00 -21.14
C ASN A 996 13.73 -36.95 -20.52
N SER A 997 14.92 -37.37 -20.10
CA SER A 997 15.91 -36.51 -19.45
C SER A 997 16.42 -35.34 -20.30
N SER A 998 16.26 -35.39 -21.63
CA SER A 998 16.60 -34.28 -22.53
C SER A 998 15.51 -33.22 -22.63
N LEU A 999 14.27 -33.55 -22.30
CA LEU A 999 13.12 -32.63 -22.32
C LEU A 999 12.60 -32.28 -20.92
N GLY A 1000 13.12 -32.92 -19.86
CA GLY A 1000 12.70 -32.66 -18.47
C GLY A 1000 11.28 -33.12 -18.14
N ILE A 1001 10.68 -34.01 -18.96
CA ILE A 1001 9.28 -34.42 -18.85
C ILE A 1001 9.10 -35.94 -18.87
N GLU A 1002 7.97 -36.38 -18.33
CA GLU A 1002 7.47 -37.74 -18.51
C GLU A 1002 6.55 -37.86 -19.71
N GLN A 1003 6.74 -38.94 -20.46
CA GLN A 1003 5.94 -39.27 -21.63
C GLN A 1003 5.27 -40.61 -21.38
N GLU A 1004 3.95 -40.72 -21.59
CA GLU A 1004 3.25 -42.01 -21.59
C GLU A 1004 3.83 -42.93 -22.67
N ILE A 1005 3.95 -44.22 -22.37
CA ILE A 1005 4.52 -45.23 -23.29
C ILE A 1005 3.61 -46.45 -23.43
N PRO A 1006 3.50 -47.05 -24.64
CA PRO A 1006 2.69 -48.23 -24.86
C PRO A 1006 3.13 -49.43 -24.01
N TYR A 1007 2.14 -50.20 -23.54
CA TYR A 1007 2.37 -51.44 -22.81
C TYR A 1007 1.34 -52.52 -23.16
N PHE A 1008 1.70 -53.78 -22.90
CA PHE A 1008 0.86 -54.95 -23.09
C PHE A 1008 0.96 -55.87 -21.88
N LEU A 1009 -0.18 -56.28 -21.33
CA LEU A 1009 -0.32 -57.26 -20.27
C LEU A 1009 -0.43 -58.67 -20.89
N ASP A 1010 0.68 -59.41 -20.86
CA ASP A 1010 0.85 -60.71 -21.53
C ASP A 1010 0.13 -61.85 -20.80
N PHE A 1011 0.23 -61.84 -19.46
CA PHE A 1011 -0.36 -62.86 -18.59
C PHE A 1011 -1.32 -62.25 -17.56
N ASN A 1012 -2.26 -63.05 -17.05
CA ASN A 1012 -3.29 -62.58 -16.12
C ASN A 1012 -2.70 -61.81 -14.93
N CYS A 1013 -3.32 -60.68 -14.60
CA CYS A 1013 -3.04 -59.89 -13.39
C CYS A 1013 -3.23 -60.70 -12.09
N ASN A 1014 -2.80 -60.12 -10.96
CA ASN A 1014 -2.89 -60.65 -9.62
C ASN A 1014 -2.06 -61.94 -9.44
N GLN A 1015 -0.84 -61.92 -10.01
CA GLN A 1015 0.23 -62.91 -9.80
C GLN A 1015 1.48 -62.21 -9.26
N ASN A 1016 2.36 -62.98 -8.61
CA ASN A 1016 3.65 -62.46 -8.13
C ASN A 1016 4.71 -62.26 -9.23
N ASP A 1017 4.43 -62.73 -10.46
CA ASP A 1017 5.27 -62.66 -11.65
C ASP A 1017 4.48 -62.12 -12.87
N THR A 1018 3.61 -61.12 -12.65
CA THR A 1018 2.76 -60.57 -13.72
C THR A 1018 3.60 -59.92 -14.82
N THR A 1019 3.51 -60.45 -16.04
CA THR A 1019 4.31 -60.02 -17.18
C THR A 1019 3.69 -58.85 -17.93
N PHE A 1020 4.43 -57.74 -18.01
CA PHE A 1020 4.14 -56.61 -18.88
C PHE A 1020 5.24 -56.46 -19.92
N TRP A 1021 4.89 -56.25 -21.19
CA TRP A 1021 5.81 -55.74 -22.20
C TRP A 1021 5.60 -54.25 -22.35
N VAL A 1022 6.67 -53.47 -22.29
CA VAL A 1022 6.62 -52.01 -22.36
C VAL A 1022 7.56 -51.53 -23.47
N LYS A 1023 7.07 -50.67 -24.35
CA LYS A 1023 7.84 -50.15 -25.49
C LYS A 1023 8.53 -48.85 -25.11
N ILE A 1024 9.85 -48.87 -25.02
CA ILE A 1024 10.64 -47.73 -24.51
C ILE A 1024 11.23 -46.94 -25.69
N PRO A 1025 10.97 -45.62 -25.80
CA PRO A 1025 11.41 -44.82 -26.93
C PRO A 1025 12.92 -44.84 -27.15
N TRP A 1026 13.71 -44.78 -26.08
CA TRP A 1026 15.17 -44.81 -26.15
C TRP A 1026 15.83 -45.38 -24.90
N ILE A 1027 16.88 -46.18 -25.10
CA ILE A 1027 17.78 -46.67 -24.04
C ILE A 1027 19.23 -46.49 -24.52
N PRO A 1028 20.08 -45.70 -23.84
CA PRO A 1028 21.47 -45.47 -24.25
C PRO A 1028 22.37 -46.70 -24.05
N ALA A 1029 23.34 -46.89 -24.95
CA ALA A 1029 24.35 -47.96 -24.91
C ALA A 1029 25.10 -48.00 -23.57
N ASN A 1030 25.09 -49.15 -22.89
CA ASN A 1030 25.64 -49.33 -21.53
C ASN A 1030 25.10 -48.32 -20.48
N GLY A 1031 23.98 -47.66 -20.75
CA GLY A 1031 23.36 -46.66 -19.88
C GLY A 1031 22.04 -47.14 -19.28
N ASN A 1032 21.35 -46.23 -18.60
CA ASN A 1032 20.07 -46.50 -17.96
C ASN A 1032 18.94 -45.70 -18.61
N ALA A 1033 17.77 -46.33 -18.73
CA ALA A 1033 16.49 -45.68 -18.91
C ALA A 1033 15.66 -45.84 -17.63
N THR A 1034 14.90 -44.82 -17.25
CA THR A 1034 13.92 -44.91 -16.16
C THR A 1034 12.52 -44.84 -16.75
N ILE A 1035 11.72 -45.84 -16.43
CA ILE A 1035 10.27 -45.82 -16.64
C ILE A 1035 9.57 -45.82 -15.28
N TYR A 1036 8.30 -45.46 -15.24
CA TYR A 1036 7.50 -45.51 -14.02
C TYR A 1036 6.24 -46.34 -14.22
N PHE A 1037 5.90 -47.13 -13.21
CA PHE A 1037 4.67 -47.90 -13.13
C PHE A 1037 3.66 -47.18 -12.23
N TYR A 1038 2.57 -46.72 -12.83
CA TYR A 1038 1.45 -46.04 -12.18
C TYR A 1038 0.34 -47.03 -11.85
N TYR A 1039 -0.29 -46.90 -10.66
CA TYR A 1039 -1.40 -47.75 -10.22
C TYR A 1039 -2.32 -47.05 -9.20
N GLY A 1040 -3.48 -47.65 -8.91
CA GLY A 1040 -4.41 -47.17 -7.90
C GLY A 1040 -5.37 -46.08 -8.38
N ASN A 1041 -5.86 -46.21 -9.61
CA ASN A 1041 -7.00 -45.45 -10.13
C ASN A 1041 -8.20 -46.41 -10.30
N PRO A 1042 -9.08 -46.58 -9.30
CA PRO A 1042 -10.16 -47.57 -9.35
C PRO A 1042 -11.22 -47.31 -10.43
N ASN A 1043 -11.16 -46.16 -11.13
CA ASN A 1043 -12.05 -45.82 -12.23
C ASN A 1043 -11.41 -46.01 -13.62
N ALA A 1044 -10.11 -46.33 -13.70
CA ALA A 1044 -9.42 -46.50 -14.97
C ALA A 1044 -9.80 -47.80 -15.69
N SER A 1045 -9.97 -47.70 -17.00
CA SER A 1045 -10.01 -48.83 -17.95
C SER A 1045 -8.60 -49.26 -18.34
N SER A 1046 -8.45 -50.52 -18.75
CA SER A 1046 -7.19 -51.02 -19.32
C SER A 1046 -6.89 -50.34 -20.66
N GLU A 1047 -5.63 -49.96 -20.85
CA GLU A 1047 -5.06 -49.46 -22.12
C GLU A 1047 -3.93 -50.37 -22.63
N SER A 1048 -3.84 -51.59 -22.09
CA SER A 1048 -2.93 -52.64 -22.58
C SER A 1048 -3.22 -52.96 -24.06
N ASN A 1049 -2.27 -52.67 -24.95
CA ASN A 1049 -2.39 -52.85 -26.39
C ASN A 1049 -1.15 -53.53 -27.00
N GLU A 1050 -1.30 -54.78 -27.43
CA GLU A 1050 -0.22 -55.58 -28.05
C GLU A 1050 0.29 -54.96 -29.37
N PRO A 1051 -0.56 -54.62 -30.37
CA PRO A 1051 -0.15 -53.89 -31.59
C PRO A 1051 0.70 -52.62 -31.37
N ASP A 1052 0.43 -51.84 -30.32
CA ASP A 1052 1.17 -50.58 -30.09
C ASP A 1052 2.56 -50.84 -29.51
N VAL A 1053 2.74 -51.98 -28.82
CA VAL A 1053 4.04 -52.45 -28.31
C VAL A 1053 4.84 -53.17 -29.40
N PHE A 1054 4.19 -54.06 -30.16
CA PHE A 1054 4.82 -54.95 -31.14
C PHE A 1054 4.40 -54.59 -32.57
N SER A 1055 5.35 -54.02 -33.33
CA SER A 1055 5.12 -53.68 -34.73
C SER A 1055 5.21 -54.90 -35.66
N TYR A 1056 4.11 -55.64 -35.81
CA TYR A 1056 4.00 -56.74 -36.77
C TYR A 1056 3.89 -56.22 -38.20
N SER A 1057 4.99 -56.29 -38.98
CA SER A 1057 5.03 -55.75 -40.35
C SER A 1057 4.35 -56.64 -41.41
N ASN A 1058 4.12 -57.92 -41.13
CA ASN A 1058 3.18 -58.82 -41.85
C ASN A 1058 2.79 -59.99 -40.92
N LEU A 1059 1.50 -60.34 -40.87
CA LEU A 1059 1.04 -61.61 -40.30
C LEU A 1059 0.89 -62.64 -41.43
N GLU A 1060 1.77 -63.63 -41.49
CA GLU A 1060 1.55 -64.83 -42.32
C GLU A 1060 0.88 -65.94 -41.48
N GLU A 1061 -0.32 -66.36 -41.86
CA GLU A 1061 -0.98 -67.52 -41.27
C GLU A 1061 -0.36 -68.82 -41.81
N ILE A 1062 0.45 -69.49 -40.99
CA ILE A 1062 1.03 -70.81 -41.33
C ILE A 1062 0.07 -71.93 -40.92
N TYR A 1063 -0.46 -72.65 -41.91
CA TYR A 1063 -1.34 -73.81 -41.71
C TYR A 1063 -0.56 -75.13 -41.81
N TYR A 1064 -0.75 -76.02 -40.83
CA TYR A 1064 -0.16 -77.36 -40.80
C TYR A 1064 -1.23 -78.44 -40.98
N VAL A 1065 -0.94 -79.47 -41.80
CA VAL A 1065 -1.77 -80.69 -41.87
C VAL A 1065 -1.17 -81.73 -40.93
N ILE A 1066 -1.88 -82.05 -39.85
CA ILE A 1066 -1.48 -83.09 -38.89
C ILE A 1066 -2.03 -84.44 -39.38
N ASP A 1067 -1.14 -85.44 -39.53
CA ASP A 1067 -1.51 -86.83 -39.81
C ASP A 1067 -2.25 -87.43 -38.60
N ASP A 1068 -3.34 -88.16 -38.82
CA ASP A 1068 -4.17 -88.78 -37.78
C ASP A 1068 -3.37 -89.69 -36.82
N THR A 1069 -2.21 -90.21 -37.24
CA THR A 1069 -1.30 -90.98 -36.38
C THR A 1069 -0.60 -90.17 -35.27
N ALA A 1070 -0.66 -88.84 -35.33
CA ALA A 1070 -0.14 -87.93 -34.29
C ALA A 1070 -1.22 -87.49 -33.27
N ALA A 1071 -2.50 -87.82 -33.49
CA ALA A 1071 -3.57 -87.45 -32.57
C ALA A 1071 -3.36 -88.05 -31.16
N GLY A 1072 -3.41 -87.21 -30.12
CA GLY A 1072 -3.26 -87.63 -28.72
C GLY A 1072 -1.82 -87.72 -28.21
N LYS A 1073 -0.82 -87.22 -28.96
CA LYS A 1073 0.51 -86.90 -28.43
C LYS A 1073 0.71 -85.39 -28.43
N ASN A 1074 1.09 -84.82 -27.28
CA ASN A 1074 1.37 -83.39 -27.15
C ASN A 1074 2.57 -83.03 -28.02
N LEU A 1075 2.31 -82.54 -29.23
CA LEU A 1075 3.30 -81.90 -30.08
C LEU A 1075 3.68 -80.56 -29.46
N ASN A 1076 4.97 -80.27 -29.42
CA ASN A 1076 5.50 -79.00 -28.93
C ASN A 1076 6.47 -78.47 -29.99
N ILE A 1077 6.19 -77.27 -30.51
CA ILE A 1077 7.03 -76.62 -31.52
C ILE A 1077 8.16 -75.91 -30.77
N THR A 1078 9.40 -76.38 -30.93
CA THR A 1078 10.54 -75.90 -30.13
C THR A 1078 11.38 -74.82 -30.81
N ALA A 1079 11.28 -74.67 -32.13
CA ALA A 1079 11.90 -73.59 -32.90
C ALA A 1079 11.27 -73.49 -34.30
N LEU A 1080 11.39 -72.30 -34.91
CA LEU A 1080 11.34 -72.09 -36.35
C LEU A 1080 12.76 -71.72 -36.79
N GLU A 1081 13.31 -72.41 -37.79
CA GLU A 1081 14.58 -72.04 -38.42
C GLU A 1081 14.31 -71.55 -39.83
N ASP A 1082 14.65 -70.29 -40.08
CA ASP A 1082 14.54 -69.68 -41.40
C ASP A 1082 15.71 -70.11 -42.28
N ASN A 1083 15.44 -70.52 -43.53
CA ASN A 1083 16.46 -70.96 -44.49
C ASN A 1083 16.30 -70.29 -45.86
N THR A 1084 15.66 -69.12 -45.91
CA THR A 1084 15.72 -68.16 -47.03
C THR A 1084 15.79 -66.73 -46.50
#